data_AF-A0A6L7X7M5-F1
#
_entry.id   AF-A0A6L7X7M5-F1
#
_cell.length_a   1.000
_cell.length_b   1.000
_cell.length_c   1.000
_cell.angle_alpha   90.00
_cell.angle_beta   90.00
_cell.angle_gamma   90.00
#
_symmetry.space_group_name_H-M   'P 1'
#
loop_
_entity.id
_entity.type
_entity.pdbx_description
1 polymer ?
#
loop_
_entity_poly.entity_id
_entity_poly.type
_entity_poly.pdbx_seq_one_letter_code
_entity_poly.pdbx_strand_id
1 'polypeptide(L)'
;MEVKGLTGGYGKVPILHGVDLQVFDDEVVGILGHNGMGKSTLLRLLMGLLPATSGVIRYRGNAITALPPFERARLGIGFVPQERGIFPQLTVRDNLRFGWQGFTGEHEDDVLDTVLAAFPRLTDLLDRKGGALSGGEQQLLTLARCLMGEPDFLLLDEPTEGIQPSIIDEIADTLRGLQERSALSVLLVEQNFDFVAALSDRVLILERGRVTGKLGRTDLANPAEIERHLGLGTARSAAASSPSPRPGPPGIGSPIERAAPPVPGRVPEERGAPLPADDAGGFPGTVNTMTVNRPSLTQMRAMADQFGMGLTDHELEQYREVMEPYVQAYDRLDAAPDHLPPVRYPRAPGHFPEPSENQLNAWYVKTDVRGAPDGPLLGKRIVLKDTVCLAGVPMMNGSAIMEGYTPEVDATIVTRMLDAGATIVGKAHCENFCLSAGSHTGAKGPVQNPWKRGYMAGGSSSGSAALVAAGEVDMAIAGDQGGSIRIPSANCGVYGMKATHGLVPYTGIMPIERTIDHVGPVTSTVADNALLLEVLAGDDGLDSRQREPKTARYTEALGQGARSLRIGVLKEGFGRPESEPDVDRKVREAADRFRDLGASVEDISVPEHLLALDCWTAIAVEGLQDQMMHGNAAGTNCRGLFLPSMIDHMAQWRTRADELSHSLKVCMFLGEHFRRQYRGRFYGKAQNLMRKANAAYARALEAHDLLLLPTLPMKAQEIPPPDCSIALYIQRAFENIGNTAPFNGGLPAMNVPCGMSEGLPIGMMLVGGPHQESTIYRAAHAFEQSGDWRTM
;
A
#
# COMPACT_ATOMS: atom_id res chain seq x y z
N MET A 1 33.38 21.49 9.90
CA MET A 1 32.56 21.00 8.75
C MET A 1 32.85 21.79 7.48
N GLU A 2 32.90 21.16 6.30
CA GLU A 2 33.10 21.82 5.00
C GLU A 2 32.00 21.41 4.01
N VAL A 3 31.41 22.37 3.30
CA VAL A 3 30.31 22.18 2.36
C VAL A 3 30.65 22.89 1.07
N LYS A 4 30.57 22.18 -0.06
CA LYS A 4 30.88 22.71 -1.39
C LYS A 4 29.78 22.42 -2.40
N GLY A 5 29.26 23.45 -3.06
CA GLY A 5 28.28 23.37 -4.14
C GLY A 5 27.00 22.65 -3.76
N LEU A 6 26.57 22.75 -2.50
CA LEU A 6 25.45 21.99 -1.97
C LEU A 6 24.12 22.45 -2.61
N THR A 7 23.47 21.54 -3.31
CA THR A 7 22.14 21.73 -3.90
C THR A 7 21.24 20.63 -3.38
N GLY A 8 20.03 21.00 -2.95
CA GLY A 8 19.08 20.04 -2.42
C GLY A 8 17.78 20.71 -1.99
N GLY A 9 16.78 19.90 -1.70
CA GLY A 9 15.44 20.37 -1.36
C GLY A 9 14.46 19.21 -1.24
N TYR A 10 13.17 19.49 -1.42
CA TYR A 10 12.12 18.49 -1.26
C TYR A 10 11.74 17.90 -2.62
N GLY A 11 12.02 16.62 -2.82
CA GLY A 11 11.78 15.95 -4.10
C GLY A 11 12.59 16.56 -5.24
N LYS A 12 11.92 17.02 -6.30
CA LYS A 12 12.55 17.66 -7.48
C LYS A 12 12.70 19.17 -7.35
N VAL A 13 12.26 19.79 -6.25
CA VAL A 13 12.32 21.25 -6.06
C VAL A 13 13.61 21.60 -5.30
N PRO A 14 14.65 22.14 -5.97
CA PRO A 14 15.85 22.59 -5.29
C PRO A 14 15.53 23.85 -4.48
N ILE A 15 15.77 23.80 -3.18
CA ILE A 15 15.64 24.94 -2.26
C ILE A 15 16.99 25.62 -2.06
N LEU A 16 18.06 24.84 -1.95
CA LEU A 16 19.43 25.34 -1.96
C LEU A 16 20.03 25.22 -3.36
N HIS A 17 20.82 26.22 -3.74
CA HIS A 17 21.39 26.33 -5.08
C HIS A 17 22.90 26.58 -5.04
N GLY A 18 23.68 25.53 -4.75
CA GLY A 18 25.13 25.61 -4.75
C GLY A 18 25.68 26.37 -3.55
N VAL A 19 25.25 26.00 -2.33
CA VAL A 19 25.75 26.61 -1.09
C VAL A 19 27.17 26.12 -0.80
N ASP A 20 28.07 27.08 -0.58
CA ASP A 20 29.41 26.88 -0.06
C ASP A 20 29.49 27.44 1.36
N LEU A 21 29.90 26.62 2.32
CA LEU A 21 30.19 27.09 3.68
C LEU A 21 31.25 26.23 4.36
N GLN A 22 31.89 26.80 5.36
CA GLN A 22 32.81 26.10 6.25
C GLN A 22 32.46 26.51 7.68
N VAL A 23 32.68 25.61 8.63
CA VAL A 23 32.65 25.87 10.07
C VAL A 23 33.91 25.23 10.64
N PHE A 24 34.75 26.03 11.28
CA PHE A 24 35.98 25.56 11.92
C PHE A 24 35.68 24.92 13.28
N ASP A 25 36.65 24.19 13.82
CA ASP A 25 36.53 23.63 15.15
C ASP A 25 36.43 24.78 16.18
N ASP A 26 35.58 24.60 17.18
CA ASP A 26 35.25 25.57 18.24
C ASP A 26 34.63 26.90 17.74
N GLU A 27 34.15 26.93 16.50
CA GLU A 27 33.52 28.11 15.87
C GLU A 27 31.98 28.04 15.96
N VAL A 28 31.36 29.20 16.27
CA VAL A 28 29.92 29.39 16.11
C VAL A 28 29.65 30.21 14.85
N VAL A 29 28.99 29.60 13.88
CA VAL A 29 28.57 30.27 12.64
C VAL A 29 27.06 30.45 12.64
N GLY A 30 26.62 31.70 12.55
CA GLY A 30 25.23 32.06 12.35
C GLY A 30 24.83 32.01 10.88
N ILE A 31 23.62 31.57 10.58
CA ILE A 31 22.96 31.71 9.29
C ILE A 31 21.71 32.56 9.50
N LEU A 32 21.70 33.74 8.87
CA LEU A 32 20.60 34.69 8.98
C LEU A 32 19.87 34.79 7.64
N GLY A 33 18.54 34.83 7.71
CA GLY A 33 17.69 35.03 6.54
C GLY A 33 16.21 35.02 6.91
N HIS A 34 15.38 35.65 6.06
CA HIS A 34 13.93 35.67 6.27
C HIS A 34 13.32 34.26 6.20
N ASN A 35 12.06 34.15 6.66
CA ASN A 35 11.24 32.97 6.45
C ASN A 35 11.26 32.52 4.98
N GLY A 36 11.45 31.22 4.77
CA GLY A 36 11.45 30.62 3.43
C GLY A 36 12.76 30.73 2.63
N MET A 37 13.85 31.28 3.18
CA MET A 37 15.12 31.42 2.44
C MET A 37 15.96 30.12 2.31
N GLY A 38 15.50 28.99 2.86
CA GLY A 38 16.19 27.70 2.79
C GLY A 38 16.98 27.31 4.05
N LYS A 39 16.85 28.10 5.12
CA LYS A 39 17.48 27.96 6.44
C LYS A 39 17.39 26.54 7.04
N SER A 40 16.19 26.08 7.39
CA SER A 40 15.97 24.73 7.93
C SER A 40 16.29 23.63 6.90
N THR A 41 16.19 23.93 5.60
CA THR A 41 16.54 22.98 4.54
C THR A 41 18.05 22.72 4.49
N LEU A 42 18.87 23.75 4.76
CA LEU A 42 20.31 23.61 4.93
C LEU A 42 20.65 22.63 6.06
N LEU A 43 20.10 22.83 7.26
CA LEU A 43 20.40 21.94 8.38
C LEU A 43 19.92 20.51 8.13
N ARG A 44 18.74 20.33 7.53
CA ARG A 44 18.23 18.99 7.17
C ARG A 44 19.12 18.27 6.14
N LEU A 45 19.72 18.99 5.19
CA LEU A 45 20.69 18.42 4.24
C LEU A 45 22.02 18.06 4.92
N LEU A 46 22.50 18.91 5.84
CA LEU A 46 23.73 18.64 6.61
C LEU A 46 23.56 17.43 7.53
N MET A 47 22.39 17.28 8.15
CA MET A 47 22.05 16.12 8.98
C MET A 47 21.69 14.87 8.16
N GLY A 48 21.53 14.98 6.83
CA GLY A 48 21.15 13.86 5.96
C GLY A 48 19.66 13.47 6.03
N LEU A 49 18.82 14.31 6.64
CA LEU A 49 17.36 14.15 6.67
C LEU A 49 16.74 14.44 5.29
N LEU A 50 17.46 15.17 4.45
CA LEU A 50 17.18 15.34 3.02
C LEU A 50 18.39 14.89 2.21
N PRO A 51 18.18 14.25 1.04
CA PRO A 51 19.27 13.92 0.14
C PRO A 51 19.77 15.17 -0.59
N ALA A 52 21.10 15.31 -0.69
CA ALA A 52 21.71 16.31 -1.56
C ALA A 52 21.56 15.87 -3.03
N THR A 53 21.11 16.77 -3.90
CA THR A 53 21.05 16.56 -5.35
C THR A 53 22.43 16.71 -5.99
N SER A 54 23.24 17.63 -5.47
CA SER A 54 24.64 17.81 -5.87
C SER A 54 25.45 18.44 -4.75
N GLY A 55 26.77 18.45 -4.91
CA GLY A 55 27.70 19.02 -3.94
C GLY A 55 28.26 17.98 -2.97
N VAL A 56 29.16 18.42 -2.11
CA VAL A 56 29.86 17.55 -1.16
C VAL A 56 29.83 18.16 0.23
N ILE A 57 29.46 17.35 1.22
CA ILE A 57 29.54 17.67 2.64
C ILE A 57 30.68 16.82 3.21
N ARG A 58 31.65 17.46 3.85
CA ARG A 58 32.74 16.81 4.58
C ARG A 58 32.70 17.14 6.07
N TYR A 59 32.85 16.11 6.87
CA TYR A 59 32.99 16.21 8.31
C TYR A 59 34.27 15.51 8.74
N ARG A 60 35.15 16.22 9.47
CA ARG A 60 36.51 15.74 9.82
C ARG A 60 37.31 15.22 8.61
N GLY A 61 37.19 15.92 7.48
CA GLY A 61 37.81 15.55 6.20
C GLY A 61 37.10 14.42 5.42
N ASN A 62 36.24 13.63 6.07
CA ASN A 62 35.52 12.52 5.46
C ASN A 62 34.27 13.00 4.73
N ALA A 63 34.02 12.49 3.53
CA ALA A 63 32.80 12.80 2.79
C ALA A 63 31.60 12.09 3.45
N ILE A 64 30.60 12.86 3.88
CA ILE A 64 29.43 12.35 4.58
C ILE A 64 28.14 12.50 3.77
N THR A 65 28.19 13.08 2.56
CA THR A 65 27.01 13.43 1.74
C THR A 65 26.01 12.28 1.54
N ALA A 66 26.50 11.05 1.39
CA ALA A 66 25.67 9.87 1.17
C ALA A 66 25.27 9.14 2.47
N LEU A 67 25.84 9.52 3.61
CA LEU A 67 25.56 8.85 4.87
C LEU A 67 24.16 9.23 5.39
N PRO A 68 23.38 8.26 5.90
CA PRO A 68 22.09 8.51 6.51
C PRO A 68 22.24 9.25 7.87
N PRO A 69 21.17 9.86 8.40
CA PRO A 69 21.23 10.67 9.62
C PRO A 69 21.84 9.98 10.84
N PHE A 70 21.51 8.72 11.09
CA PHE A 70 22.01 8.00 12.27
C PHE A 70 23.52 7.74 12.21
N GLU A 71 24.11 7.61 11.01
CA GLU A 71 25.56 7.48 10.86
C GLU A 71 26.26 8.82 11.07
N ARG A 72 25.65 9.92 10.63
CA ARG A 72 26.16 11.28 10.89
C ARG A 72 26.10 11.62 12.37
N ALA A 73 25.04 11.21 13.07
CA ALA A 73 24.93 11.38 14.51
C ALA A 73 26.04 10.64 15.25
N ARG A 74 26.33 9.39 14.87
CA ARG A 74 27.44 8.60 15.42
C ARG A 74 28.83 9.18 15.14
N LEU A 75 28.97 10.07 14.15
CA LEU A 75 30.22 10.79 13.89
C LEU A 75 30.41 12.01 14.80
N GLY A 76 29.40 12.37 15.61
CA GLY A 76 29.43 13.52 16.53
C GLY A 76 28.53 14.69 16.12
N ILE A 77 27.66 14.54 15.12
CA ILE A 77 26.77 15.62 14.65
C ILE A 77 25.42 15.56 15.38
N GLY A 78 25.16 16.55 16.24
CA GLY A 78 23.87 16.76 16.90
C GLY A 78 22.95 17.67 16.08
N PHE A 79 21.64 17.45 16.16
CA PHE A 79 20.64 18.29 15.52
C PHE A 79 19.47 18.59 16.44
N VAL A 80 19.21 19.88 16.64
CA VAL A 80 18.06 20.41 17.36
C VAL A 80 17.13 21.07 16.33
N PRO A 81 15.99 20.45 16.00
CA PRO A 81 15.03 21.02 15.07
C PRO A 81 14.25 22.20 15.68
N GLN A 82 13.66 23.00 14.79
CA GLN A 82 12.75 24.11 15.13
C GLN A 82 11.51 23.61 15.89
N GLU A 83 10.94 22.49 15.45
CA GLU A 83 9.89 21.81 16.21
C GLU A 83 10.51 21.17 17.44
N ARG A 84 9.82 21.28 18.58
CA ARG A 84 10.25 20.71 19.87
C ARG A 84 10.17 19.20 19.78
N GLY A 85 11.24 18.56 19.30
CA GLY A 85 11.29 17.14 18.92
C GLY A 85 11.22 16.15 20.08
N ILE A 86 10.58 16.50 21.21
CA ILE A 86 10.47 15.71 22.44
C ILE A 86 9.40 14.61 22.35
N PHE A 87 9.46 13.65 23.27
CA PHE A 87 8.40 12.67 23.48
C PHE A 87 7.45 13.17 24.58
N PRO A 88 6.25 13.69 24.25
CA PRO A 88 5.41 14.42 25.20
C PRO A 88 4.85 13.53 26.32
N GLN A 89 4.77 12.23 26.09
CA GLN A 89 4.24 11.26 27.07
C GLN A 89 5.29 10.72 28.03
N LEU A 90 6.58 10.87 27.68
CA LEU A 90 7.70 10.44 28.51
C LEU A 90 8.05 11.51 29.53
N THR A 91 8.66 11.11 30.65
CA THR A 91 9.18 12.06 31.63
C THR A 91 10.37 12.85 31.06
N VAL A 92 10.75 13.96 31.69
CA VAL A 92 11.96 14.71 31.32
C VAL A 92 13.18 13.81 31.42
N ARG A 93 13.28 12.99 32.48
CA ARG A 93 14.34 11.99 32.65
C ARG A 93 14.36 11.01 31.47
N ASP A 94 13.22 10.41 31.13
CA ASP A 94 13.14 9.44 30.03
C ASP A 94 13.44 10.07 28.66
N ASN A 95 13.07 11.34 28.47
CA ASN A 95 13.44 12.09 27.26
C ASN A 95 14.95 12.23 27.14
N LEU A 96 15.65 12.61 28.21
CA LEU A 96 17.12 12.74 28.23
C LEU A 96 17.79 11.39 27.98
N ARG A 97 17.38 10.34 28.71
CA ARG A 97 17.90 8.98 28.56
C ARG A 97 17.78 8.45 27.13
N PHE A 98 16.71 8.79 26.41
CA PHE A 98 16.55 8.41 25.00
C PHE A 98 17.63 9.01 24.08
N GLY A 99 18.22 10.15 24.45
CA GLY A 99 19.30 10.79 23.70
C GLY A 99 20.68 10.16 23.91
N TRP A 100 20.84 9.32 24.94
CA TRP A 100 22.12 8.69 25.26
C TRP A 100 22.50 7.62 24.23
N GLN A 101 23.77 7.63 23.82
CA GLN A 101 24.32 6.65 22.88
C GLN A 101 25.43 5.86 23.57
N GLY A 102 25.21 4.57 23.83
CA GLY A 102 26.17 3.71 24.53
C GLY A 102 27.47 3.37 23.80
N PHE A 103 27.87 4.16 22.80
CA PHE A 103 29.12 4.00 22.05
C PHE A 103 30.22 4.99 22.47
N THR A 104 29.91 5.99 23.31
CA THR A 104 30.88 7.00 23.79
C THR A 104 31.76 6.50 24.96
N GLY A 105 31.39 5.37 25.57
CA GLY A 105 32.18 4.71 26.63
C GLY A 105 31.94 5.25 28.03
N GLU A 106 31.23 6.36 28.19
CA GLU A 106 30.79 6.92 29.46
C GLU A 106 29.48 6.28 29.94
N HIS A 107 29.28 6.22 31.27
CA HIS A 107 28.06 5.66 31.84
C HIS A 107 26.89 6.64 31.64
N GLU A 108 25.70 6.12 31.38
CA GLU A 108 24.49 6.93 31.14
C GLU A 108 24.25 7.98 32.23
N ASP A 109 24.44 7.60 33.49
CA ASP A 109 24.24 8.49 34.64
C ASP A 109 25.27 9.62 34.71
N ASP A 110 26.53 9.39 34.31
CA ASP A 110 27.59 10.41 34.32
C ASP A 110 27.32 11.49 33.25
N VAL A 111 26.87 11.06 32.06
CA VAL A 111 26.45 11.96 30.98
C VAL A 111 25.21 12.74 31.40
N LEU A 112 24.23 12.07 32.02
CA LEU A 112 23.01 12.71 32.52
C LEU A 112 23.32 13.80 33.55
N ASP A 113 24.20 13.53 34.51
CA ASP A 113 24.61 14.50 35.54
C ASP A 113 25.35 15.70 34.91
N THR A 114 26.21 15.44 33.92
CA THR A 114 26.91 16.49 33.18
C THR A 114 25.94 17.39 32.41
N VAL A 115 24.96 16.79 31.73
CA VAL A 115 23.92 17.55 31.02
C VAL A 115 23.06 18.33 32.01
N LEU A 116 22.63 17.74 33.12
CA LEU A 116 21.80 18.45 34.11
C LEU A 116 22.55 19.61 34.80
N ALA A 117 23.88 19.53 34.94
CA ALA A 117 24.70 20.64 35.41
C ALA A 117 24.66 21.85 34.45
N ALA A 118 24.52 21.60 33.14
CA ALA A 118 24.36 22.66 32.13
C ALA A 118 22.91 23.17 32.01
N PHE A 119 21.92 22.38 32.49
CA PHE A 119 20.49 22.70 32.44
C PHE A 119 19.83 22.57 33.82
N PRO A 120 20.22 23.38 34.83
CA PRO A 120 19.77 23.22 36.21
C PRO A 120 18.25 23.30 36.37
N ARG A 121 17.56 24.02 35.48
CA ARG A 121 16.10 24.11 35.46
C ARG A 121 15.41 22.76 35.21
N LEU A 122 16.04 21.85 34.48
CA LEU A 122 15.45 20.54 34.18
C LEU A 122 15.52 19.57 35.38
N THR A 123 16.43 19.80 36.33
CA THR A 123 16.62 18.94 37.52
C THR A 123 15.35 18.82 38.34
N ASP A 124 14.65 19.93 38.60
CA ASP A 124 13.39 19.95 39.35
C ASP A 124 12.18 19.43 38.53
N LEU A 125 12.39 19.14 37.24
CA LEU A 125 11.35 18.75 36.30
C LEU A 125 11.50 17.29 35.84
N LEU A 126 12.51 16.55 36.32
CA LEU A 126 12.87 15.20 35.86
C LEU A 126 11.68 14.22 35.78
N ASP A 127 10.80 14.24 36.78
CA ASP A 127 9.65 13.33 36.85
C ASP A 127 8.39 13.86 36.14
N ARG A 128 8.41 15.11 35.65
CA ARG A 128 7.28 15.66 34.88
C ARG A 128 7.28 15.11 33.47
N LYS A 129 6.09 14.97 32.87
CA LYS A 129 5.95 14.61 31.46
C LYS A 129 6.36 15.77 30.55
N GLY A 130 7.10 15.48 29.47
CA GLY A 130 7.58 16.51 28.53
C GLY A 130 6.46 17.37 27.94
N GLY A 131 5.28 16.80 27.70
CA GLY A 131 4.12 17.53 27.19
C GLY A 131 3.48 18.50 28.20
N ALA A 132 3.81 18.40 29.48
CA ALA A 132 3.32 19.29 30.54
C ALA A 132 4.28 20.47 30.82
N LEU A 133 5.43 20.52 30.15
CA LEU A 133 6.39 21.61 30.24
C LEU A 133 5.92 22.84 29.44
N SER A 134 6.33 24.03 29.88
CA SER A 134 6.18 25.25 29.09
C SER A 134 7.02 25.20 27.81
N GLY A 135 6.72 26.07 26.85
CA GLY A 135 7.42 26.03 25.57
C GLY A 135 8.93 26.26 25.65
N GLY A 136 9.38 27.13 26.56
CA GLY A 136 10.80 27.32 26.85
C GLY A 136 11.46 26.10 27.50
N GLU A 137 10.79 25.47 28.46
CA GLU A 137 11.28 24.25 29.12
C GLU A 137 11.36 23.06 28.14
N GLN A 138 10.41 22.95 27.20
CA GLN A 138 10.47 21.95 26.12
C GLN A 138 11.67 22.18 25.20
N GLN A 139 12.02 23.44 24.93
CA GLN A 139 13.19 23.77 24.12
C GLN A 139 14.49 23.42 24.84
N LEU A 140 14.61 23.77 26.13
CA LEU A 140 15.73 23.38 26.97
C LEU A 140 15.89 21.86 27.04
N LEU A 141 14.78 21.12 27.19
CA LEU A 141 14.79 19.65 27.16
C LEU A 141 15.25 19.10 25.80
N THR A 142 14.87 19.72 24.70
CA THR A 142 15.30 19.29 23.36
C THR A 142 16.81 19.46 23.19
N LEU A 143 17.36 20.60 23.63
CA LEU A 143 18.79 20.88 23.60
C LEU A 143 19.57 19.93 24.51
N ALA A 144 19.13 19.79 25.77
CA ALA A 144 19.74 18.89 26.75
C ALA A 144 19.76 17.43 26.26
N ARG A 145 18.66 16.95 25.66
CA ARG A 145 18.61 15.59 25.09
C ARG A 145 19.58 15.41 23.92
N CYS A 146 19.77 16.42 23.08
CA CYS A 146 20.74 16.33 21.99
C CYS A 146 22.17 16.17 22.53
N LEU A 147 22.47 16.81 23.66
CA LEU A 147 23.78 16.77 24.31
C LEU A 147 24.07 15.43 25.01
N MET A 148 23.04 14.64 25.33
CA MET A 148 23.20 13.27 25.84
C MET A 148 23.93 12.34 24.85
N GLY A 149 23.96 12.69 23.56
CA GLY A 149 24.74 11.98 22.53
C GLY A 149 26.18 12.47 22.38
N GLU A 150 26.63 13.37 23.27
CA GLU A 150 27.97 14.00 23.28
C GLU A 150 28.43 14.50 21.89
N PRO A 151 27.63 15.34 21.21
CA PRO A 151 28.02 15.88 19.92
C PRO A 151 29.20 16.85 20.06
N ASP A 152 30.08 16.86 19.08
CA ASP A 152 31.14 17.85 18.91
C ASP A 152 30.80 18.90 17.82
N PHE A 153 29.70 18.66 17.08
CA PHE A 153 29.13 19.62 16.13
C PHE A 153 27.62 19.70 16.26
N LEU A 154 27.09 20.88 16.59
CA LEU A 154 25.67 21.10 16.83
C LEU A 154 25.01 21.92 15.72
N LEU A 155 23.93 21.40 15.15
CA LEU A 155 23.05 22.08 14.21
C LEU A 155 21.82 22.59 14.98
N LEU A 156 21.60 23.90 15.03
CA LEU A 156 20.49 24.53 15.75
C LEU A 156 19.55 25.27 14.78
N ASP A 157 18.28 24.86 14.74
CA ASP A 157 17.27 25.42 13.84
C ASP A 157 16.27 26.27 14.64
N GLU A 158 16.37 27.59 14.54
CA GLU A 158 15.47 28.61 15.14
C GLU A 158 15.09 28.34 16.61
N PRO A 159 16.07 28.13 17.53
CA PRO A 159 15.81 27.74 18.91
C PRO A 159 15.07 28.79 19.76
N THR A 160 14.93 30.04 19.30
CA THR A 160 14.30 31.12 20.07
C THR A 160 12.85 31.41 19.68
N GLU A 161 12.33 30.75 18.64
CA GLU A 161 10.99 31.05 18.12
C GLU A 161 9.87 30.75 19.14
N GLY A 162 9.06 31.78 19.45
CA GLY A 162 7.93 31.64 20.37
C GLY A 162 8.33 31.38 21.83
N ILE A 163 9.57 31.70 22.21
CA ILE A 163 10.12 31.52 23.55
C ILE A 163 10.18 32.86 24.30
N GLN A 164 10.01 32.82 25.64
CA GLN A 164 10.09 34.03 26.48
C GLN A 164 11.54 34.54 26.57
N PRO A 165 11.78 35.87 26.61
CA PRO A 165 13.12 36.45 26.63
C PRO A 165 14.08 35.88 27.68
N SER A 166 13.61 35.66 28.91
CA SER A 166 14.45 35.10 29.99
C SER A 166 14.97 33.69 29.70
N ILE A 167 14.23 32.89 28.92
CA ILE A 167 14.68 31.56 28.48
C ILE A 167 15.61 31.68 27.28
N ILE A 168 15.44 32.69 26.43
CA ILE A 168 16.37 32.97 25.32
C ILE A 168 17.76 33.32 25.88
N ASP A 169 17.81 34.17 26.91
CA ASP A 169 19.05 34.50 27.62
C ASP A 169 19.67 33.25 28.26
N GLU A 170 18.86 32.40 28.90
CA GLU A 170 19.30 31.13 29.49
C GLU A 170 19.90 30.17 28.44
N ILE A 171 19.26 30.02 27.26
CA ILE A 171 19.79 29.22 26.15
C ILE A 171 21.13 29.80 25.66
N ALA A 172 21.22 31.13 25.50
CA ALA A 172 22.44 31.78 25.05
C ALA A 172 23.60 31.55 26.03
N ASP A 173 23.35 31.70 27.33
CA ASP A 173 24.35 31.49 28.37
C ASP A 173 24.79 30.04 28.47
N THR A 174 23.86 29.08 28.34
CA THR A 174 24.21 27.65 28.30
C THR A 174 25.07 27.32 27.08
N LEU A 175 24.72 27.80 25.88
CA LEU A 175 25.50 27.54 24.67
C LEU A 175 26.92 28.13 24.76
N ARG A 176 27.06 29.35 25.30
CA ARG A 176 28.39 29.94 25.58
C ARG A 176 29.16 29.13 26.61
N GLY A 177 28.51 28.75 27.70
CA GLY A 177 29.13 27.93 28.75
C GLY A 177 29.58 26.56 28.25
N LEU A 178 28.86 25.96 27.30
CA LEU A 178 29.27 24.73 26.63
C LEU A 178 30.47 24.96 25.70
N GLN A 179 30.48 26.03 24.91
CA GLN A 179 31.62 26.38 24.04
C GLN A 179 32.91 26.65 24.84
N GLU A 180 32.81 27.27 26.01
CA GLU A 180 33.98 27.53 26.87
C GLU A 180 34.55 26.28 27.54
N ARG A 181 33.71 25.27 27.79
CA ARG A 181 34.06 24.06 28.57
C ARG A 181 34.29 22.82 27.70
N SER A 182 33.76 22.82 26.48
CA SER A 182 33.80 21.70 25.54
C SER A 182 34.18 22.19 24.15
N ALA A 183 34.84 21.34 23.37
CA ALA A 183 35.25 21.64 22.00
C ALA A 183 34.05 21.54 21.02
N LEU A 184 32.98 22.30 21.30
CA LEU A 184 31.71 22.25 20.59
C LEU A 184 31.65 23.32 19.49
N SER A 185 31.54 22.86 18.25
CA SER A 185 31.29 23.74 17.10
C SER A 185 29.79 23.86 16.85
N VAL A 186 29.29 25.04 16.47
CA VAL A 186 27.84 25.26 16.29
C VAL A 186 27.54 25.94 14.96
N LEU A 187 26.55 25.41 14.24
CA LEU A 187 25.90 26.10 13.13
C LEU A 187 24.48 26.47 13.56
N LEU A 188 24.28 27.76 13.82
CA LEU A 188 23.03 28.32 14.32
C LEU A 188 22.27 29.00 13.19
N VAL A 189 21.05 28.55 12.94
CA VAL A 189 20.11 29.18 12.02
C VAL A 189 19.05 29.92 12.82
N GLU A 190 18.82 31.18 12.52
CA GLU A 190 17.89 32.02 13.29
C GLU A 190 17.35 33.19 12.48
N GLN A 191 16.31 33.82 13.02
CA GLN A 191 15.75 35.09 12.54
C GLN A 191 15.97 36.20 13.56
N ASN A 192 16.12 35.84 14.84
CA ASN A 192 16.45 36.79 15.88
C ASN A 192 17.91 37.23 15.74
N PHE A 193 18.10 38.43 15.18
CA PHE A 193 19.43 38.98 14.95
C PHE A 193 20.23 39.13 16.24
N ASP A 194 19.63 39.66 17.31
CA ASP A 194 20.33 39.94 18.57
C ASP A 194 20.88 38.65 19.18
N PHE A 195 20.11 37.56 19.11
CA PHE A 195 20.54 36.24 19.58
C PHE A 195 21.69 35.67 18.74
N VAL A 196 21.59 35.76 17.42
CA VAL A 196 22.65 35.29 16.50
C VAL A 196 23.94 36.08 16.70
N ALA A 197 23.84 37.41 16.80
CA ALA A 197 24.98 38.29 16.99
C ALA A 197 25.65 38.09 18.35
N ALA A 198 24.88 37.77 19.39
CA ALA A 198 25.39 37.51 20.73
C ALA A 198 26.17 36.19 20.85
N LEU A 199 25.93 35.22 19.96
CA LEU A 199 26.51 33.88 20.02
C LEU A 199 27.53 33.58 18.92
N SER A 200 27.40 34.19 17.74
CA SER A 200 28.17 33.79 16.57
C SER A 200 29.49 34.56 16.43
N ASP A 201 30.56 33.87 16.07
CA ASP A 201 31.83 34.48 15.67
C ASP A 201 31.70 35.22 14.34
N ARG A 202 30.80 34.72 13.48
CA ARG A 202 30.44 35.31 12.19
C ARG A 202 29.07 34.82 11.71
N VAL A 203 28.47 35.61 10.83
CA VAL A 203 27.15 35.32 10.26
C VAL A 203 27.22 35.23 8.74
N LEU A 204 26.58 34.24 8.15
CA LEU A 204 26.33 34.13 6.71
C LEU A 204 24.90 34.52 6.41
N ILE A 205 24.70 35.33 5.36
CA ILE A 205 23.36 35.74 4.92
C ILE A 205 22.87 34.76 3.87
N LEU A 206 21.72 34.13 4.11
CA LEU A 206 21.09 33.19 3.20
C LEU A 206 19.86 33.83 2.54
N GLU A 207 19.89 33.94 1.21
CA GLU A 207 18.79 34.46 0.41
C GLU A 207 18.49 33.54 -0.76
N ARG A 208 17.21 33.17 -0.91
CA ARG A 208 16.71 32.31 -2.00
C ARG A 208 17.63 31.10 -2.23
N GLY A 209 18.01 30.41 -1.16
CA GLY A 209 18.82 29.21 -1.22
C GLY A 209 20.31 29.40 -1.51
N ARG A 210 20.84 30.62 -1.44
CA ARG A 210 22.26 30.92 -1.68
C ARG A 210 22.83 31.77 -0.55
N VAL A 211 24.11 31.57 -0.26
CA VAL A 211 24.85 32.46 0.65
C VAL A 211 25.24 33.71 -0.14
N THR A 212 24.68 34.87 0.24
CA THR A 212 24.86 36.14 -0.48
C THR A 212 25.79 37.11 0.22
N GLY A 213 26.08 36.90 1.51
CA GLY A 213 26.93 37.77 2.30
C GLY A 213 27.55 37.10 3.51
N LYS A 214 28.58 37.73 4.08
CA LYS A 214 29.28 37.31 5.30
C LYS A 214 29.56 38.53 6.16
N LEU A 215 29.15 38.47 7.43
CA LEU A 215 29.42 39.47 8.45
C LEU A 215 30.41 38.89 9.46
N GLY A 216 31.51 39.60 9.71
CA GLY A 216 32.47 39.24 10.75
C GLY A 216 32.09 39.85 12.11
N ARG A 217 32.82 39.47 13.16
CA ARG A 217 32.61 39.95 14.53
C ARG A 217 32.62 41.48 14.67
N THR A 218 33.39 42.19 13.86
CA THR A 218 33.43 43.66 13.83
C THR A 218 32.17 44.28 13.23
N ASP A 219 31.54 43.60 12.27
CA ASP A 219 30.32 44.07 11.60
C ASP A 219 29.10 43.84 12.50
N LEU A 220 29.09 42.74 13.26
CA LEU A 220 28.06 42.40 14.24
C LEU A 220 28.01 43.39 15.43
N ALA A 221 29.06 44.18 15.65
CA ALA A 221 29.09 45.23 16.66
C ALA A 221 28.58 46.60 16.14
N ASN A 222 28.24 46.72 14.86
CA ASN A 222 27.85 47.99 14.23
C ASN A 222 26.38 47.99 13.74
N PRO A 223 25.46 48.67 14.45
CA PRO A 223 24.02 48.70 14.13
C PRO A 223 23.68 49.15 12.69
N ALA A 224 24.51 50.00 12.08
CA ALA A 224 24.27 50.50 10.73
C ALA A 224 24.55 49.45 9.62
N GLU A 225 25.51 48.56 9.86
CA GLU A 225 25.81 47.44 8.97
C GLU A 225 24.74 46.34 9.04
N ILE A 226 24.13 46.22 10.22
CA ILE A 226 23.03 45.33 10.54
C ILE A 226 21.75 45.78 9.83
N GLU A 227 21.39 47.06 9.94
CA GLU A 227 20.24 47.65 9.24
C GLU A 227 20.37 47.58 7.71
N ARG A 228 21.58 47.71 7.17
CA ARG A 228 21.82 47.65 5.72
C ARG A 228 21.51 46.27 5.12
N HIS A 229 21.72 45.20 5.90
CA HIS A 229 21.47 43.82 5.45
C HIS A 229 20.07 43.31 5.88
N LEU A 230 19.50 43.84 6.97
CA LEU A 230 18.13 43.55 7.40
C LEU A 230 17.07 44.39 6.64
N GLY A 231 17.46 45.58 6.17
CA GLY A 231 16.67 46.51 5.36
C GLY A 231 16.59 46.07 3.90
N LEU A 232 15.73 45.10 3.64
CA LEU A 232 15.23 44.67 2.33
C LEU A 232 15.09 45.86 1.36
N GLY A 233 15.90 45.87 0.29
CA GLY A 233 15.90 46.91 -0.73
C GLY A 233 14.50 47.22 -1.28
N THR A 234 14.06 48.45 -1.04
CA THR A 234 12.85 49.06 -1.60
C THR A 234 13.02 49.39 -3.09
N ALA A 235 11.90 49.35 -3.82
CA ALA A 235 11.86 49.50 -5.27
C ALA A 235 11.99 50.96 -5.78
N ARG A 236 12.80 51.11 -6.85
CA ARG A 236 12.82 52.11 -7.97
C ARG A 236 13.08 53.61 -7.69
N SER A 237 14.09 54.19 -8.36
CA SER A 237 13.93 55.08 -9.56
C SER A 237 15.24 55.71 -10.09
N ALA A 238 15.35 55.74 -11.44
CA ALA A 238 15.94 56.75 -12.35
C ALA A 238 17.47 57.05 -12.47
N ALA A 239 17.99 56.63 -13.63
CA ALA A 239 18.72 57.39 -14.67
C ALA A 239 19.95 58.29 -14.34
N ALA A 240 21.12 57.93 -14.91
CA ALA A 240 21.98 58.84 -15.69
C ALA A 240 23.13 58.10 -16.46
N SER A 241 23.10 58.22 -17.79
CA SER A 241 24.20 58.33 -18.79
C SER A 241 25.62 57.72 -18.61
N SER A 242 25.95 56.87 -19.59
CA SER A 242 27.22 56.55 -20.33
C SER A 242 28.43 57.54 -20.26
N PRO A 243 29.69 57.19 -20.65
CA PRO A 243 30.08 56.19 -21.68
C PRO A 243 31.38 55.35 -21.46
N SER A 244 31.59 54.37 -22.35
CA SER A 244 32.80 53.53 -22.55
C SER A 244 34.03 54.31 -23.08
N PRO A 245 35.25 53.72 -23.04
CA PRO A 245 35.79 53.09 -24.26
C PRO A 245 36.54 51.74 -24.07
N ARG A 246 36.67 51.02 -25.19
CA ARG A 246 37.31 49.70 -25.48
C ARG A 246 38.88 49.80 -25.58
N PRO A 247 39.65 48.81 -26.14
CA PRO A 247 39.85 47.36 -25.89
C PRO A 247 41.36 46.94 -25.82
N GLY A 248 41.68 45.67 -25.51
CA GLY A 248 42.99 45.05 -25.85
C GLY A 248 43.21 43.61 -25.34
N PRO A 249 44.01 42.73 -26.00
CA PRO A 249 43.72 41.29 -26.15
C PRO A 249 44.86 40.34 -25.64
N PRO A 250 45.11 39.08 -26.13
CA PRO A 250 45.08 37.84 -25.34
C PRO A 250 46.46 37.11 -25.19
N GLY A 251 46.55 36.08 -24.34
CA GLY A 251 47.68 35.15 -24.28
C GLY A 251 47.29 33.85 -23.55
N ILE A 252 47.03 32.74 -24.25
CA ILE A 252 47.94 31.64 -24.63
C ILE A 252 48.53 30.87 -23.43
N GLY A 253 48.22 29.55 -23.35
CA GLY A 253 49.10 28.57 -22.69
C GLY A 253 48.42 27.36 -22.01
N SER A 254 48.07 26.32 -22.77
CA SER A 254 48.24 24.90 -22.35
C SER A 254 49.74 24.54 -22.52
N PRO A 255 50.32 23.39 -22.06
CA PRO A 255 49.76 22.03 -21.86
C PRO A 255 50.28 21.32 -20.57
N ILE A 256 49.89 20.09 -20.20
CA ILE A 256 50.55 18.82 -20.57
C ILE A 256 49.85 17.64 -19.86
N GLU A 257 49.64 16.55 -20.60
CA GLU A 257 49.24 15.20 -20.18
C GLU A 257 50.25 14.51 -19.24
N ARG A 258 49.81 13.52 -18.45
CA ARG A 258 50.58 12.27 -18.28
C ARG A 258 49.76 11.07 -17.81
N ALA A 259 50.18 9.92 -18.34
CA ALA A 259 49.57 8.60 -18.38
C ALA A 259 49.48 7.82 -17.05
N ALA A 260 48.61 6.81 -17.08
CA ALA A 260 48.38 5.74 -16.09
C ALA A 260 49.58 4.79 -15.87
N PRO A 261 49.54 3.96 -14.81
CA PRO A 261 49.55 2.49 -15.01
C PRO A 261 48.73 1.73 -13.90
N PRO A 262 48.83 0.39 -13.71
CA PRO A 262 47.94 -0.63 -14.26
C PRO A 262 47.12 -1.44 -13.21
N VAL A 263 46.19 -2.25 -13.73
CA VAL A 263 45.23 -3.15 -13.04
C VAL A 263 45.88 -4.46 -12.56
N PRO A 264 45.36 -5.08 -11.49
CA PRO A 264 44.89 -6.49 -11.54
C PRO A 264 43.56 -6.67 -10.74
N GLY A 265 42.60 -7.55 -11.02
CA GLY A 265 42.36 -8.65 -11.95
C GLY A 265 40.88 -9.10 -11.80
N ARG A 266 40.36 -9.82 -12.80
CA ARG A 266 38.94 -10.18 -12.99
C ARG A 266 38.45 -11.35 -12.14
N VAL A 267 37.16 -11.33 -11.81
CA VAL A 267 36.28 -12.51 -11.60
C VAL A 267 35.07 -12.34 -12.55
N PRO A 268 34.54 -13.39 -13.21
CA PRO A 268 33.68 -13.22 -14.40
C PRO A 268 32.19 -13.09 -14.06
N GLU A 269 31.52 -12.08 -14.66
CA GLU A 269 30.06 -11.98 -14.73
C GLU A 269 29.51 -12.66 -15.99
N GLU A 270 28.40 -13.37 -15.79
CA GLU A 270 27.60 -14.04 -16.81
C GLU A 270 26.95 -13.04 -17.78
N ARG A 271 26.83 -13.45 -19.04
CA ARG A 271 26.28 -12.64 -20.13
C ARG A 271 24.76 -12.48 -19.96
N GLY A 272 24.34 -11.32 -19.47
CA GLY A 272 22.99 -10.80 -19.68
C GLY A 272 22.78 -10.37 -21.14
N ALA A 273 21.66 -10.76 -21.72
CA ALA A 273 21.23 -10.33 -23.05
C ALA A 273 21.04 -8.79 -23.13
N PRO A 274 21.13 -8.17 -24.32
CA PRO A 274 21.00 -6.72 -24.43
C PRO A 274 19.56 -6.29 -24.11
N LEU A 275 19.43 -5.33 -23.19
CA LEU A 275 18.19 -4.58 -23.00
C LEU A 275 17.83 -3.85 -24.31
N PRO A 276 16.54 -3.84 -24.72
CA PRO A 276 16.12 -3.08 -25.88
C PRO A 276 16.38 -1.58 -25.66
N ALA A 277 16.75 -0.88 -26.73
CA ALA A 277 17.09 0.53 -26.72
C ALA A 277 15.97 1.38 -26.13
N ASP A 278 16.34 2.26 -25.19
CA ASP A 278 15.49 3.34 -24.69
C ASP A 278 14.98 4.18 -25.86
N ASP A 279 13.67 4.16 -26.09
CA ASP A 279 13.00 5.20 -26.87
C ASP A 279 13.15 6.52 -26.09
N ALA A 280 14.02 7.38 -26.63
CA ALA A 280 14.33 8.69 -26.07
C ALA A 280 13.15 9.67 -26.25
N GLY A 281 12.10 9.50 -25.45
CA GLY A 281 11.07 10.51 -25.19
C GLY A 281 11.39 11.26 -23.90
N GLY A 282 12.04 12.43 -23.98
CA GLY A 282 12.36 13.23 -22.80
C GLY A 282 11.10 13.70 -22.06
N PHE A 283 11.10 13.63 -20.73
CA PHE A 283 10.04 14.21 -19.90
C PHE A 283 9.94 15.73 -20.12
N PRO A 284 8.76 16.30 -20.39
CA PRO A 284 8.62 17.74 -20.58
C PRO A 284 8.92 18.47 -19.27
N GLY A 285 9.99 19.27 -19.27
CA GLY A 285 10.40 20.09 -18.13
C GLY A 285 9.46 21.28 -17.83
N THR A 286 8.55 21.59 -18.76
CA THR A 286 7.53 22.65 -18.62
C THR A 286 6.30 22.23 -19.42
N VAL A 287 5.16 22.05 -18.76
CA VAL A 287 3.87 21.84 -19.42
C VAL A 287 3.16 23.19 -19.39
N ASN A 288 3.01 23.82 -20.55
CA ASN A 288 2.30 25.10 -20.69
C ASN A 288 0.78 24.90 -20.86
N THR A 289 0.33 23.66 -20.95
CA THR A 289 -1.07 23.30 -21.16
C THR A 289 -1.69 22.87 -19.83
N MET A 290 -2.71 23.58 -19.36
CA MET A 290 -3.49 23.15 -18.21
C MET A 290 -4.36 21.96 -18.62
N THR A 291 -3.96 20.74 -18.26
CA THR A 291 -4.74 19.53 -18.55
C THR A 291 -5.56 19.07 -17.34
N VAL A 292 -5.13 19.41 -16.13
CA VAL A 292 -5.84 19.13 -14.88
C VAL A 292 -6.64 20.36 -14.42
N ASN A 293 -7.90 20.13 -14.02
CA ASN A 293 -8.77 21.20 -13.51
C ASN A 293 -8.28 21.73 -12.16
N ARG A 294 -8.08 23.05 -12.06
CA ARG A 294 -7.81 23.73 -10.79
C ARG A 294 -9.09 23.85 -9.96
N PRO A 295 -9.01 23.75 -8.62
CA PRO A 295 -10.19 23.94 -7.78
C PRO A 295 -10.69 25.40 -7.88
N SER A 296 -12.00 25.56 -8.10
CA SER A 296 -12.67 26.84 -7.97
C SER A 296 -12.73 27.30 -6.50
N LEU A 297 -12.87 28.60 -6.25
CA LEU A 297 -13.08 29.12 -4.88
C LEU A 297 -14.28 28.46 -4.18
N THR A 298 -15.37 28.18 -4.92
CA THR A 298 -16.52 27.46 -4.39
C THR A 298 -16.16 26.05 -3.90
N GLN A 299 -15.34 25.31 -4.66
CA GLN A 299 -14.86 24.00 -4.24
C GLN A 299 -13.91 24.11 -3.04
N MET A 300 -13.04 25.13 -3.01
CA MET A 300 -12.16 25.37 -1.87
C MET A 300 -12.91 25.71 -0.59
N ARG A 301 -13.99 26.50 -0.66
CA ARG A 301 -14.89 26.73 0.48
C ARG A 301 -15.52 25.43 0.97
N ALA A 302 -16.06 24.62 0.07
CA ALA A 302 -16.65 23.33 0.43
C ALA A 302 -15.62 22.39 1.10
N MET A 303 -14.37 22.40 0.63
CA MET A 303 -13.26 21.67 1.27
C MET A 303 -12.94 22.21 2.67
N ALA A 304 -12.85 23.54 2.82
CA ALA A 304 -12.62 24.18 4.11
C ALA A 304 -13.73 23.84 5.12
N ASP A 305 -14.99 23.93 4.72
CA ASP A 305 -16.14 23.54 5.54
C ASP A 305 -16.08 22.06 5.93
N GLN A 306 -15.73 21.18 4.97
CA GLN A 306 -15.59 19.74 5.23
C GLN A 306 -14.47 19.45 6.23
N PHE A 307 -13.37 20.21 6.20
CA PHE A 307 -12.26 20.08 7.15
C PHE A 307 -12.50 20.78 8.49
N GLY A 308 -13.57 21.59 8.61
CA GLY A 308 -13.86 22.40 9.79
C GLY A 308 -12.97 23.64 9.91
N MET A 309 -12.52 24.20 8.79
CA MET A 309 -11.67 25.39 8.73
C MET A 309 -12.49 26.65 8.44
N GLY A 310 -12.30 27.71 9.24
CA GLY A 310 -12.94 29.01 9.01
C GLY A 310 -12.06 29.96 8.19
N LEU A 311 -11.91 29.68 6.88
CA LEU A 311 -11.05 30.46 5.98
C LEU A 311 -11.85 31.53 5.22
N THR A 312 -11.25 32.70 5.06
CA THR A 312 -11.77 33.78 4.21
C THR A 312 -11.47 33.52 2.74
N ASP A 313 -12.23 34.15 1.83
CA ASP A 313 -11.98 34.09 0.39
C ASP A 313 -10.57 34.56 0.01
N HIS A 314 -10.06 35.55 0.74
CA HIS A 314 -8.71 36.06 0.52
C HIS A 314 -7.65 34.99 0.85
N GLU A 315 -7.79 34.30 1.99
CA GLU A 315 -6.89 33.19 2.36
C GLU A 315 -7.01 32.03 1.37
N LEU A 316 -8.23 31.68 0.93
CA LEU A 316 -8.44 30.62 -0.06
C LEU A 316 -7.75 30.96 -1.40
N GLU A 317 -7.79 32.22 -1.83
CA GLU A 317 -7.07 32.68 -3.01
C GLU A 317 -5.55 32.55 -2.84
N GLN A 318 -5.02 32.96 -1.69
CA GLN A 318 -3.60 32.78 -1.38
C GLN A 318 -3.19 31.30 -1.36
N TYR A 319 -4.00 30.42 -0.78
CA TYR A 319 -3.75 28.97 -0.85
C TYR A 319 -3.79 28.45 -2.28
N ARG A 320 -4.71 28.95 -3.11
CA ARG A 320 -4.78 28.58 -4.53
C ARG A 320 -3.50 28.94 -5.27
N GLU A 321 -2.96 30.14 -5.04
CA GLU A 321 -1.68 30.57 -5.62
C GLU A 321 -0.52 29.68 -5.17
N VAL A 322 -0.47 29.36 -3.87
CA VAL A 322 0.57 28.48 -3.29
C VAL A 322 0.47 27.04 -3.81
N MET A 323 -0.74 26.56 -4.13
CA MET A 323 -0.97 25.22 -4.66
C MET A 323 -0.56 25.06 -6.12
N GLU A 324 -0.51 26.14 -6.91
CA GLU A 324 -0.33 26.05 -8.37
C GLU A 324 0.92 25.26 -8.81
N PRO A 325 2.13 25.45 -8.25
CA PRO A 325 3.30 24.65 -8.62
C PRO A 325 3.12 23.14 -8.36
N TYR A 326 2.29 22.78 -7.38
CA TYR A 326 1.96 21.40 -7.05
C TYR A 326 0.91 20.85 -8.00
N VAL A 327 -0.10 21.63 -8.39
CA VAL A 327 -1.08 21.23 -9.43
C VAL A 327 -0.37 20.98 -10.76
N GLN A 328 0.64 21.78 -11.11
CA GLN A 328 1.47 21.56 -12.30
C GLN A 328 2.25 20.24 -12.28
N ALA A 329 2.48 19.64 -11.10
CA ALA A 329 3.02 18.28 -11.04
C ALA A 329 2.04 17.25 -11.59
N TYR A 330 0.75 17.46 -11.39
CA TYR A 330 -0.30 16.61 -11.94
C TYR A 330 -0.48 16.82 -13.45
N ASP A 331 -0.39 18.07 -13.96
CA ASP A 331 -0.38 18.31 -15.42
C ASP A 331 0.77 17.55 -16.10
N ARG A 332 1.95 17.49 -15.45
CA ARG A 332 3.10 16.72 -15.97
C ARG A 332 2.89 15.21 -15.93
N LEU A 333 2.14 14.69 -14.96
CA LEU A 333 1.80 13.27 -14.90
C LEU A 333 0.79 12.91 -15.99
N ASP A 334 -0.24 13.74 -16.16
CA ASP A 334 -1.27 13.57 -17.19
C ASP A 334 -0.70 13.66 -18.61
N ALA A 335 0.28 14.54 -18.84
CA ALA A 335 0.97 14.64 -20.13
C ALA A 335 1.99 13.50 -20.39
N ALA A 336 2.38 12.74 -19.37
CA ALA A 336 3.35 11.65 -19.52
C ALA A 336 2.65 10.38 -20.00
N PRO A 337 3.27 9.59 -20.89
CA PRO A 337 2.75 8.27 -21.22
C PRO A 337 2.78 7.36 -19.98
N ASP A 338 1.76 6.53 -19.83
CA ASP A 338 1.69 5.55 -18.75
C ASP A 338 2.70 4.41 -18.97
N HIS A 339 3.02 3.67 -17.90
CA HIS A 339 3.93 2.54 -17.91
C HIS A 339 3.18 1.24 -17.59
N LEU A 340 2.40 0.79 -18.56
CA LEU A 340 1.55 -0.40 -18.44
C LEU A 340 2.23 -1.66 -19.02
N PRO A 341 1.97 -2.86 -18.46
CA PRO A 341 2.50 -4.11 -19.00
C PRO A 341 2.12 -4.34 -20.47
N PRO A 342 3.03 -4.86 -21.29
CA PRO A 342 2.77 -5.08 -22.71
C PRO A 342 1.81 -6.25 -22.94
N VAL A 343 1.00 -6.11 -23.98
CA VAL A 343 0.05 -7.12 -24.46
C VAL A 343 0.74 -7.98 -25.52
N ARG A 344 0.94 -9.29 -25.26
CA ARG A 344 1.82 -10.15 -26.07
C ARG A 344 1.13 -10.99 -27.15
N TYR A 345 -0.07 -11.48 -26.88
CA TYR A 345 -0.76 -12.45 -27.76
C TYR A 345 -1.83 -11.79 -28.64
N PRO A 346 -1.97 -12.21 -29.92
CA PRO A 346 -3.06 -11.78 -30.79
C PRO A 346 -4.43 -12.13 -30.23
N ARG A 347 -5.43 -11.29 -30.49
CA ARG A 347 -6.77 -11.43 -29.91
C ARG A 347 -7.84 -10.80 -30.77
N ALA A 348 -9.05 -11.34 -30.65
CA ALA A 348 -10.27 -10.70 -31.11
C ALA A 348 -10.94 -9.93 -29.96
N PRO A 349 -11.68 -8.84 -30.25
CA PRO A 349 -12.44 -8.11 -29.23
C PRO A 349 -13.58 -8.93 -28.61
N GLY A 350 -13.90 -10.09 -29.21
CA GLY A 350 -15.00 -10.95 -28.81
C GLY A 350 -16.36 -10.49 -29.33
N HIS A 351 -17.40 -11.23 -28.96
CA HIS A 351 -18.81 -10.90 -29.23
C HIS A 351 -19.68 -11.25 -28.01
N PHE A 352 -20.79 -10.54 -27.86
CA PHE A 352 -21.82 -10.88 -26.88
C PHE A 352 -22.61 -12.09 -27.40
N PRO A 353 -22.78 -13.16 -26.61
CA PRO A 353 -23.44 -14.37 -27.05
C PRO A 353 -24.95 -14.18 -27.21
N GLU A 354 -25.53 -14.82 -28.23
CA GLU A 354 -26.97 -14.85 -28.41
C GLU A 354 -27.65 -15.71 -27.32
N PRO A 355 -28.96 -15.56 -27.06
CA PRO A 355 -29.66 -16.36 -26.05
C PRO A 355 -29.50 -17.88 -26.22
N SER A 356 -29.36 -18.38 -27.46
CA SER A 356 -29.12 -19.81 -27.73
C SER A 356 -27.75 -20.30 -27.24
N GLU A 357 -26.77 -19.40 -27.15
CA GLU A 357 -25.37 -19.67 -26.76
C GLU A 357 -25.09 -19.37 -25.29
N ASN A 358 -26.12 -18.94 -24.54
CA ASN A 358 -26.02 -18.48 -23.16
C ASN A 358 -27.23 -18.92 -22.31
N GLN A 359 -27.60 -20.21 -22.38
CA GLN A 359 -28.83 -20.73 -21.77
C GLN A 359 -28.89 -20.58 -20.24
N LEU A 360 -27.72 -20.54 -19.58
CA LEU A 360 -27.57 -20.34 -18.14
C LEU A 360 -27.42 -18.87 -17.75
N ASN A 361 -27.34 -17.95 -18.73
CA ASN A 361 -26.92 -16.57 -18.55
C ASN A 361 -25.57 -16.44 -17.83
N ALA A 362 -24.62 -17.33 -18.15
CA ALA A 362 -23.34 -17.45 -17.48
C ALA A 362 -22.18 -16.77 -18.24
N TRP A 363 -22.36 -16.49 -19.54
CA TRP A 363 -21.40 -15.75 -20.36
C TRP A 363 -21.72 -14.25 -20.39
N TYR A 364 -20.69 -13.41 -20.27
CA TYR A 364 -20.78 -12.01 -20.63
C TYR A 364 -20.34 -11.78 -22.08
N VAL A 365 -19.11 -12.19 -22.42
CA VAL A 365 -18.50 -12.04 -23.76
C VAL A 365 -17.79 -13.35 -24.11
N LYS A 366 -17.94 -13.80 -25.36
CA LYS A 366 -17.14 -14.90 -25.93
C LYS A 366 -16.02 -14.35 -26.81
N THR A 367 -14.83 -14.92 -26.71
CA THR A 367 -13.67 -14.55 -27.54
C THR A 367 -12.80 -15.78 -27.84
N ASP A 368 -11.71 -15.62 -28.59
CA ASP A 368 -10.69 -16.63 -28.85
C ASP A 368 -9.32 -15.94 -28.78
N VAL A 369 -8.61 -16.11 -27.67
CA VAL A 369 -7.25 -15.62 -27.47
C VAL A 369 -6.34 -16.81 -27.21
N ARG A 370 -5.49 -17.12 -28.19
CA ARG A 370 -4.60 -18.29 -28.15
C ARG A 370 -3.24 -17.90 -27.60
N GLY A 371 -2.79 -18.69 -26.63
CA GLY A 371 -1.47 -18.57 -26.04
C GLY A 371 -0.35 -19.18 -26.89
N ALA A 372 0.74 -19.54 -26.21
CA ALA A 372 1.88 -20.22 -26.79
C ALA A 372 1.47 -21.54 -27.49
N PRO A 373 2.23 -21.98 -28.52
CA PRO A 373 1.94 -23.21 -29.25
C PRO A 373 2.26 -24.49 -28.45
N ASP A 374 2.88 -24.35 -27.29
CA ASP A 374 3.26 -25.40 -26.35
C ASP A 374 2.99 -24.95 -24.90
N GLY A 375 3.18 -25.89 -23.96
CA GLY A 375 2.99 -25.63 -22.54
C GLY A 375 1.96 -26.56 -21.88
N PRO A 376 1.89 -26.54 -20.55
CA PRO A 376 1.10 -27.51 -19.78
C PRO A 376 -0.43 -27.31 -19.90
N LEU A 377 -0.88 -26.13 -20.33
CA LEU A 377 -2.30 -25.83 -20.58
C LEU A 377 -2.68 -25.89 -22.06
N LEU A 378 -1.79 -26.41 -22.93
CA LEU A 378 -2.10 -26.56 -24.35
C LEU A 378 -3.39 -27.35 -24.56
N GLY A 379 -4.32 -26.75 -25.30
CA GLY A 379 -5.63 -27.34 -25.60
C GLY A 379 -6.71 -27.11 -24.53
N LYS A 380 -6.39 -26.47 -23.41
CA LYS A 380 -7.38 -26.10 -22.38
C LYS A 380 -8.07 -24.78 -22.74
N ARG A 381 -9.40 -24.78 -22.70
CA ARG A 381 -10.27 -23.60 -22.85
C ARG A 381 -10.61 -23.05 -21.48
N ILE A 382 -10.17 -21.82 -21.23
CA ILE A 382 -10.33 -21.16 -19.93
C ILE A 382 -11.20 -19.92 -20.06
N VAL A 383 -12.21 -19.80 -19.21
CA VAL A 383 -13.02 -18.57 -19.08
C VAL A 383 -12.55 -17.74 -17.89
N LEU A 384 -12.58 -16.42 -18.03
CA LEU A 384 -12.22 -15.50 -16.96
C LEU A 384 -13.47 -14.97 -16.27
N LYS A 385 -13.50 -14.90 -14.94
CA LYS A 385 -14.50 -14.07 -14.26
C LYS A 385 -14.44 -12.64 -14.82
N ASP A 386 -15.59 -12.00 -14.99
CA ASP A 386 -15.67 -10.66 -15.58
C ASP A 386 -15.14 -9.49 -14.72
N THR A 387 -14.34 -9.81 -13.69
CA THR A 387 -13.50 -8.87 -12.93
C THR A 387 -12.05 -8.83 -13.43
N VAL A 388 -11.65 -9.80 -14.25
CA VAL A 388 -10.26 -9.98 -14.70
C VAL A 388 -10.07 -9.21 -16.01
N CYS A 389 -9.04 -8.37 -16.07
CA CYS A 389 -8.68 -7.65 -17.28
C CYS A 389 -8.12 -8.62 -18.33
N LEU A 390 -8.64 -8.49 -19.55
CA LEU A 390 -8.15 -9.14 -20.76
C LEU A 390 -8.10 -8.03 -21.82
N ALA A 391 -6.90 -7.61 -22.22
CA ALA A 391 -6.74 -6.39 -23.00
C ALA A 391 -7.58 -6.46 -24.28
N GLY A 392 -8.34 -5.41 -24.58
CA GLY A 392 -9.18 -5.32 -25.77
C GLY A 392 -10.50 -6.12 -25.74
N VAL A 393 -10.83 -6.79 -24.63
CA VAL A 393 -12.09 -7.52 -24.47
C VAL A 393 -12.94 -6.84 -23.37
N PRO A 394 -14.20 -6.44 -23.65
CA PRO A 394 -15.03 -5.73 -22.69
C PRO A 394 -15.20 -6.45 -21.35
N MET A 395 -15.38 -5.67 -20.28
CA MET A 395 -15.73 -6.17 -18.95
C MET A 395 -16.68 -5.23 -18.22
N MET A 396 -17.58 -5.76 -17.40
CA MET A 396 -18.55 -4.97 -16.63
C MET A 396 -18.64 -5.34 -15.15
N ASN A 397 -17.92 -6.35 -14.66
CA ASN A 397 -17.97 -6.79 -13.25
C ASN A 397 -19.42 -6.90 -12.71
N GLY A 398 -20.31 -7.49 -13.53
CA GLY A 398 -21.73 -7.66 -13.20
C GLY A 398 -22.52 -6.37 -12.96
N SER A 399 -21.96 -5.19 -13.21
CA SER A 399 -22.55 -3.89 -12.87
C SER A 399 -22.71 -3.01 -14.11
N ALA A 400 -23.86 -2.37 -14.24
CA ALA A 400 -24.14 -1.43 -15.33
C ALA A 400 -23.20 -0.21 -15.32
N ILE A 401 -22.57 0.09 -14.18
CA ILE A 401 -21.57 1.16 -14.05
C ILE A 401 -20.35 0.90 -14.95
N MET A 402 -19.85 -0.33 -14.94
CA MET A 402 -18.66 -0.70 -15.70
C MET A 402 -18.97 -1.16 -17.13
N GLU A 403 -20.24 -1.21 -17.52
CA GLU A 403 -20.61 -1.53 -18.90
C GLU A 403 -19.93 -0.56 -19.88
N GLY A 404 -19.32 -1.12 -20.93
CA GLY A 404 -18.57 -0.37 -21.94
C GLY A 404 -17.07 -0.21 -21.64
N TYR A 405 -16.60 -0.54 -20.43
CA TYR A 405 -15.17 -0.52 -20.13
C TYR A 405 -14.44 -1.65 -20.87
N THR A 406 -13.32 -1.32 -21.51
CA THR A 406 -12.44 -2.28 -22.18
C THR A 406 -11.02 -2.02 -21.68
N PRO A 407 -10.40 -2.96 -20.94
CA PRO A 407 -9.08 -2.75 -20.36
C PRO A 407 -7.99 -2.72 -21.43
N GLU A 408 -6.94 -1.95 -21.18
CA GLU A 408 -5.74 -1.88 -22.03
C GLU A 408 -4.66 -2.91 -21.67
N VAL A 409 -4.79 -3.62 -20.54
CA VAL A 409 -3.83 -4.63 -20.06
C VAL A 409 -4.44 -6.02 -19.88
N ASP A 410 -3.58 -7.04 -19.93
CA ASP A 410 -3.90 -8.37 -19.41
C ASP A 410 -3.58 -8.40 -17.91
N ALA A 411 -4.46 -9.03 -17.12
CA ALA A 411 -4.09 -9.42 -15.75
C ALA A 411 -2.88 -10.36 -15.78
N THR A 412 -2.02 -10.33 -14.76
CA THR A 412 -0.83 -11.19 -14.70
C THR A 412 -1.17 -12.67 -14.89
N ILE A 413 -2.28 -13.12 -14.30
CA ILE A 413 -2.73 -14.50 -14.42
C ILE A 413 -3.15 -14.88 -15.85
N VAL A 414 -3.69 -13.94 -16.63
CA VAL A 414 -4.04 -14.15 -18.05
C VAL A 414 -2.77 -14.37 -18.85
N THR A 415 -1.80 -13.49 -18.64
CA THR A 415 -0.47 -13.54 -19.23
C THR A 415 0.23 -14.88 -18.92
N ARG A 416 0.17 -15.38 -17.68
CA ARG A 416 0.71 -16.70 -17.29
C ARG A 416 0.00 -17.87 -17.97
N MET A 417 -1.33 -17.84 -18.05
CA MET A 417 -2.11 -18.90 -18.70
C MET A 417 -1.81 -18.98 -20.20
N LEU A 418 -1.71 -17.83 -20.88
CA LEU A 418 -1.36 -17.77 -22.29
C LEU A 418 0.07 -18.26 -22.54
N ASP A 419 1.03 -17.91 -21.69
CA ASP A 419 2.40 -18.45 -21.75
C ASP A 419 2.44 -19.98 -21.56
N ALA A 420 1.52 -20.52 -20.78
CA ALA A 420 1.37 -21.96 -20.58
C ALA A 420 0.59 -22.67 -21.69
N GLY A 421 0.20 -21.97 -22.76
CA GLY A 421 -0.48 -22.52 -23.94
C GLY A 421 -2.00 -22.59 -23.86
N ALA A 422 -2.63 -21.96 -22.86
CA ALA A 422 -4.09 -21.95 -22.74
C ALA A 422 -4.75 -21.14 -23.87
N THR A 423 -6.02 -21.44 -24.13
CA THR A 423 -6.91 -20.57 -24.92
C THR A 423 -7.91 -19.89 -24.01
N ILE A 424 -7.90 -18.55 -23.97
CA ILE A 424 -8.92 -17.79 -23.24
C ILE A 424 -10.14 -17.62 -24.15
N VAL A 425 -11.29 -18.14 -23.71
CA VAL A 425 -12.50 -18.25 -24.54
C VAL A 425 -13.59 -17.22 -24.21
N GLY A 426 -13.38 -16.36 -23.21
CA GLY A 426 -14.35 -15.34 -22.86
C GLY A 426 -14.31 -14.86 -21.43
N LYS A 427 -15.35 -14.11 -21.09
CA LYS A 427 -15.64 -13.55 -19.78
C LYS A 427 -16.94 -14.15 -19.25
N ALA A 428 -16.91 -14.70 -18.05
CA ALA A 428 -18.05 -15.26 -17.36
C ALA A 428 -18.69 -14.22 -16.45
N HIS A 429 -20.03 -14.18 -16.43
CA HIS A 429 -20.79 -13.30 -15.56
C HIS A 429 -20.41 -13.46 -14.09
N CYS A 430 -20.52 -12.36 -13.37
CA CYS A 430 -20.40 -12.28 -11.93
C CYS A 430 -21.45 -11.34 -11.35
N GLU A 431 -21.56 -11.34 -10.05
CA GLU A 431 -22.49 -10.50 -9.29
C GLU A 431 -22.13 -9.02 -9.38
N ASN A 432 -23.09 -8.13 -9.11
CA ASN A 432 -22.87 -6.67 -9.20
C ASN A 432 -21.76 -6.23 -8.25
N PHE A 433 -20.63 -5.81 -8.84
CA PHE A 433 -19.38 -5.53 -8.14
C PHE A 433 -18.94 -6.65 -7.19
N CYS A 434 -19.36 -7.88 -7.47
CA CYS A 434 -19.09 -9.07 -6.68
C CYS A 434 -19.69 -9.10 -5.25
N LEU A 435 -20.62 -8.20 -4.90
CA LEU A 435 -21.24 -8.15 -3.56
C LEU A 435 -22.52 -8.98 -3.48
N SER A 436 -22.36 -10.29 -3.69
CA SER A 436 -23.39 -11.31 -3.42
C SER A 436 -22.77 -12.72 -3.45
N ALA A 437 -23.25 -13.57 -2.56
CA ALA A 437 -23.01 -15.00 -2.53
C ALA A 437 -24.13 -15.83 -3.19
N GLY A 438 -25.22 -15.17 -3.59
CA GLY A 438 -26.23 -15.71 -4.50
C GLY A 438 -25.80 -15.58 -5.98
N SER A 439 -26.73 -15.67 -6.91
CA SER A 439 -26.44 -15.45 -8.34
C SER A 439 -27.47 -14.59 -9.07
N HIS A 440 -28.15 -13.70 -8.35
CA HIS A 440 -29.30 -12.92 -8.80
C HIS A 440 -29.05 -11.44 -9.00
N THR A 441 -27.84 -10.97 -8.73
CA THR A 441 -27.57 -9.53 -8.59
C THR A 441 -26.92 -8.89 -9.80
N GLY A 442 -26.40 -9.69 -10.74
CA GLY A 442 -25.80 -9.21 -11.97
C GLY A 442 -26.76 -8.35 -12.78
N ALA A 443 -26.28 -7.21 -13.30
CA ALA A 443 -27.09 -6.25 -14.04
C ALA A 443 -27.69 -6.80 -15.35
N LYS A 444 -27.15 -7.92 -15.87
CA LYS A 444 -27.68 -8.65 -17.02
C LYS A 444 -28.62 -9.79 -16.65
N GLY A 445 -28.99 -9.89 -15.37
CA GLY A 445 -29.90 -10.91 -14.84
C GLY A 445 -29.19 -12.05 -14.12
N PRO A 446 -29.97 -12.98 -13.55
CA PRO A 446 -29.45 -14.06 -12.72
C PRO A 446 -28.74 -15.13 -13.54
N VAL A 447 -27.67 -15.71 -12.98
CA VAL A 447 -27.05 -16.94 -13.49
C VAL A 447 -27.81 -18.15 -12.96
N GLN A 448 -28.19 -19.06 -13.84
CA GLN A 448 -28.95 -20.27 -13.53
C GLN A 448 -28.02 -21.39 -13.04
N ASN A 449 -28.47 -22.14 -12.05
CA ASN A 449 -27.78 -23.37 -11.64
C ASN A 449 -27.89 -24.45 -12.74
N PRO A 450 -26.78 -25.10 -13.15
CA PRO A 450 -26.79 -26.11 -14.20
C PRO A 450 -27.54 -27.40 -13.82
N TRP A 451 -27.72 -27.68 -12.52
CA TRP A 451 -28.42 -28.87 -12.02
C TRP A 451 -29.92 -28.67 -11.88
N LYS A 452 -30.36 -27.44 -11.62
CA LYS A 452 -31.78 -27.13 -11.38
C LYS A 452 -32.11 -25.71 -11.82
N ARG A 453 -32.82 -25.59 -12.95
CA ARG A 453 -33.25 -24.28 -13.48
C ARG A 453 -34.16 -23.56 -12.48
N GLY A 454 -34.03 -22.25 -12.36
CA GLY A 454 -34.73 -21.44 -11.36
C GLY A 454 -34.01 -21.37 -10.01
N TYR A 455 -32.90 -22.10 -9.83
CA TYR A 455 -32.07 -22.05 -8.63
C TYR A 455 -30.77 -21.30 -8.89
N MET A 456 -30.19 -20.74 -7.82
CA MET A 456 -28.97 -19.96 -7.89
C MET A 456 -27.73 -20.85 -8.14
N ALA A 457 -26.84 -20.38 -9.01
CA ALA A 457 -25.51 -20.97 -9.20
C ALA A 457 -24.55 -20.67 -8.02
N GLY A 458 -24.92 -19.78 -7.09
CA GLY A 458 -24.04 -19.20 -6.07
C GLY A 458 -23.10 -18.15 -6.65
N GLY A 459 -22.41 -17.38 -5.82
CA GLY A 459 -21.62 -16.24 -6.29
C GLY A 459 -20.47 -15.83 -5.36
N SER A 460 -19.67 -14.83 -5.74
CA SER A 460 -19.88 -13.96 -6.89
C SER A 460 -19.36 -14.47 -8.24
N SER A 461 -18.62 -15.58 -8.28
CA SER A 461 -18.10 -16.17 -9.52
C SER A 461 -19.09 -17.16 -10.14
N SER A 462 -20.36 -16.73 -10.21
CA SER A 462 -21.52 -17.53 -10.60
C SER A 462 -21.37 -18.12 -12.00
N GLY A 463 -21.02 -17.29 -12.98
CA GLY A 463 -20.81 -17.75 -14.35
C GLY A 463 -19.64 -18.73 -14.47
N SER A 464 -18.52 -18.47 -13.79
CA SER A 464 -17.32 -19.33 -13.83
C SER A 464 -17.65 -20.77 -13.44
N ALA A 465 -18.34 -20.98 -12.32
CA ALA A 465 -18.68 -22.34 -11.86
C ALA A 465 -19.77 -22.98 -12.72
N ALA A 466 -20.79 -22.21 -13.14
CA ALA A 466 -21.87 -22.71 -13.98
C ALA A 466 -21.36 -23.23 -15.34
N LEU A 467 -20.43 -22.50 -15.98
CA LEU A 467 -19.87 -22.90 -17.27
C LEU A 467 -19.00 -24.16 -17.19
N VAL A 468 -18.18 -24.28 -16.13
CA VAL A 468 -17.38 -25.48 -15.87
C VAL A 468 -18.29 -26.68 -15.60
N ALA A 469 -19.28 -26.51 -14.74
CA ALA A 469 -20.23 -27.57 -14.39
C ALA A 469 -21.08 -28.03 -15.59
N ALA A 470 -21.42 -27.13 -16.50
CA ALA A 470 -22.13 -27.44 -17.75
C ALA A 470 -21.23 -28.06 -18.83
N GLY A 471 -19.90 -28.12 -18.61
CA GLY A 471 -18.94 -28.62 -19.60
C GLY A 471 -18.75 -27.69 -20.81
N GLU A 472 -19.18 -26.42 -20.72
CA GLU A 472 -18.99 -25.45 -21.79
C GLU A 472 -17.52 -25.04 -21.95
N VAL A 473 -16.76 -25.09 -20.85
CA VAL A 473 -15.32 -24.77 -20.75
C VAL A 473 -14.61 -25.79 -19.88
N ASP A 474 -13.28 -25.89 -20.03
CA ASP A 474 -12.50 -26.89 -19.30
C ASP A 474 -12.12 -26.39 -17.90
N MET A 475 -11.80 -25.09 -17.79
CA MET A 475 -11.41 -24.43 -16.54
C MET A 475 -11.93 -23.00 -16.48
N ALA A 476 -12.00 -22.43 -15.28
CA ALA A 476 -12.35 -21.03 -15.09
C ALA A 476 -11.48 -20.35 -14.03
N ILE A 477 -11.33 -19.04 -14.16
CA ILE A 477 -10.82 -18.17 -13.11
C ILE A 477 -11.99 -17.59 -12.32
N ALA A 478 -11.84 -17.52 -11.00
CA ALA A 478 -12.82 -16.97 -10.09
C ALA A 478 -12.14 -16.15 -8.99
N GLY A 479 -12.85 -15.13 -8.47
CA GLY A 479 -12.40 -14.30 -7.35
C GLY A 479 -13.13 -14.66 -6.06
N ASP A 480 -12.49 -14.52 -4.90
CA ASP A 480 -13.02 -14.90 -3.58
C ASP A 480 -12.67 -13.86 -2.51
N GLN A 481 -13.70 -13.17 -2.01
CA GLN A 481 -13.60 -12.19 -0.93
C GLN A 481 -14.29 -12.64 0.37
N GLY A 482 -15.33 -13.46 0.25
CA GLY A 482 -16.02 -14.08 1.38
C GLY A 482 -16.44 -15.53 1.12
N GLY A 483 -15.90 -16.16 0.06
CA GLY A 483 -16.33 -17.46 -0.45
C GLY A 483 -16.56 -17.52 -1.95
N SER A 484 -16.34 -16.44 -2.70
CA SER A 484 -16.82 -16.34 -4.08
C SER A 484 -16.18 -17.26 -5.13
N ILE A 485 -15.16 -18.06 -4.78
CA ILE A 485 -14.74 -19.23 -5.56
C ILE A 485 -15.49 -20.47 -5.06
N ARG A 486 -15.50 -20.67 -3.74
CA ARG A 486 -15.96 -21.89 -3.07
C ARG A 486 -17.47 -22.06 -3.06
N ILE A 487 -18.23 -20.98 -2.85
CA ILE A 487 -19.70 -20.95 -2.82
C ILE A 487 -20.30 -21.38 -4.16
N PRO A 488 -19.97 -20.75 -5.30
CA PRO A 488 -20.51 -21.20 -6.58
C PRO A 488 -20.02 -22.59 -6.97
N SER A 489 -18.80 -22.96 -6.55
CA SER A 489 -18.28 -24.31 -6.74
C SER A 489 -19.09 -25.37 -5.99
N ALA A 490 -19.51 -25.08 -4.75
CA ALA A 490 -20.38 -25.96 -3.98
C ALA A 490 -21.76 -26.09 -4.62
N ASN A 491 -22.39 -24.97 -4.99
CA ASN A 491 -23.73 -24.96 -5.60
C ASN A 491 -23.77 -25.62 -6.99
N CYS A 492 -22.67 -25.55 -7.75
CA CYS A 492 -22.59 -26.12 -9.10
C CYS A 492 -21.93 -27.51 -9.14
N GLY A 493 -21.43 -28.03 -8.02
CA GLY A 493 -20.81 -29.36 -7.95
C GLY A 493 -19.48 -29.45 -8.68
N VAL A 494 -18.61 -28.46 -8.50
CA VAL A 494 -17.26 -28.38 -9.10
C VAL A 494 -16.20 -28.08 -8.05
N TYR A 495 -14.92 -28.21 -8.42
CA TYR A 495 -13.78 -28.00 -7.54
C TYR A 495 -13.34 -26.53 -7.60
N GLY A 496 -13.17 -25.88 -6.45
CA GLY A 496 -12.80 -24.47 -6.39
C GLY A 496 -11.80 -24.20 -5.29
N MET A 497 -10.60 -23.72 -5.66
CA MET A 497 -9.51 -23.43 -4.71
C MET A 497 -9.37 -21.94 -4.47
N LYS A 498 -9.59 -21.51 -3.23
CA LYS A 498 -9.11 -20.22 -2.73
C LYS A 498 -7.74 -20.43 -2.09
N ALA A 499 -6.67 -20.10 -2.80
CA ALA A 499 -5.30 -20.22 -2.32
C ALA A 499 -5.01 -19.37 -1.06
N THR A 500 -3.82 -19.55 -0.47
CA THR A 500 -3.24 -18.66 0.53
C THR A 500 -3.25 -17.22 0.00
N HIS A 501 -3.60 -16.25 0.84
CA HIS A 501 -3.61 -14.83 0.45
C HIS A 501 -2.23 -14.41 -0.05
N GLY A 502 -2.20 -13.73 -1.21
CA GLY A 502 -0.96 -13.32 -1.87
C GLY A 502 -0.21 -14.41 -2.64
N LEU A 503 -0.66 -15.68 -2.65
CA LEU A 503 -0.02 -16.72 -3.47
C LEU A 503 -0.18 -16.45 -4.96
N VAL A 504 -1.40 -16.14 -5.38
CA VAL A 504 -1.74 -15.78 -6.76
C VAL A 504 -1.87 -14.26 -6.82
N PRO A 505 -1.20 -13.57 -7.77
CA PRO A 505 -1.28 -12.12 -7.88
C PRO A 505 -2.70 -11.68 -8.27
N TYR A 506 -3.14 -10.57 -7.68
CA TYR A 506 -4.41 -9.91 -7.99
C TYR A 506 -4.26 -8.78 -9.02
N THR A 507 -3.05 -8.60 -9.58
CA THR A 507 -2.74 -7.59 -10.61
C THR A 507 -3.66 -7.70 -11.82
N GLY A 508 -4.28 -6.58 -12.21
CA GLY A 508 -5.23 -6.50 -13.32
C GLY A 508 -6.60 -7.12 -13.02
N ILE A 509 -6.92 -7.38 -11.75
CA ILE A 509 -8.25 -7.82 -11.32
C ILE A 509 -8.87 -6.73 -10.47
N MET A 510 -10.13 -6.42 -10.74
CA MET A 510 -10.85 -5.36 -10.04
C MET A 510 -11.04 -5.71 -8.55
N PRO A 511 -10.48 -4.93 -7.62
CA PRO A 511 -10.47 -5.27 -6.19
C PRO A 511 -11.73 -4.81 -5.45
N ILE A 512 -11.99 -5.43 -4.30
CA ILE A 512 -13.02 -4.99 -3.34
C ILE A 512 -12.35 -4.47 -2.08
N GLU A 513 -11.56 -5.32 -1.43
CA GLU A 513 -10.84 -5.02 -0.20
C GLU A 513 -9.55 -5.83 -0.16
N ARG A 514 -8.42 -5.11 -0.14
CA ARG A 514 -7.09 -5.66 -0.42
C ARG A 514 -6.68 -6.81 0.50
N THR A 515 -7.13 -6.80 1.76
CA THR A 515 -6.74 -7.79 2.78
C THR A 515 -7.50 -9.11 2.66
N ILE A 516 -8.58 -9.15 1.86
CA ILE A 516 -9.41 -10.35 1.65
C ILE A 516 -9.60 -10.72 0.18
N ASP A 517 -9.08 -9.94 -0.77
CA ASP A 517 -9.08 -10.27 -2.20
C ASP A 517 -8.23 -11.50 -2.51
N HIS A 518 -8.86 -12.54 -3.07
CA HIS A 518 -8.19 -13.73 -3.61
C HIS A 518 -8.68 -14.02 -5.03
N VAL A 519 -7.86 -14.69 -5.81
CA VAL A 519 -8.22 -15.27 -7.11
C VAL A 519 -7.72 -16.71 -7.17
N GLY A 520 -8.43 -17.58 -7.89
CA GLY A 520 -8.05 -18.97 -8.00
C GLY A 520 -8.86 -19.75 -9.04
N PRO A 521 -8.52 -21.04 -9.22
CA PRO A 521 -9.10 -21.89 -10.25
C PRO A 521 -10.43 -22.54 -9.82
N VAL A 522 -11.33 -22.69 -10.80
CA VAL A 522 -12.54 -23.54 -10.75
C VAL A 522 -12.48 -24.56 -11.89
N THR A 523 -12.64 -25.84 -11.58
CA THR A 523 -12.45 -26.94 -12.54
C THR A 523 -13.37 -28.13 -12.24
N SER A 524 -13.51 -29.03 -13.21
CA SER A 524 -14.31 -30.27 -13.07
C SER A 524 -13.54 -31.43 -12.43
N THR A 525 -12.22 -31.32 -12.27
CA THR A 525 -11.38 -32.32 -11.61
C THR A 525 -10.36 -31.67 -10.68
N VAL A 526 -9.90 -32.39 -9.66
CA VAL A 526 -8.83 -31.95 -8.76
C VAL A 526 -7.50 -31.78 -9.51
N ALA A 527 -7.22 -32.65 -10.48
CA ALA A 527 -5.98 -32.61 -11.25
C ALA A 527 -5.86 -31.33 -12.10
N ASP A 528 -6.93 -30.95 -12.80
CA ASP A 528 -6.96 -29.69 -13.55
C ASP A 528 -6.88 -28.47 -12.62
N ASN A 529 -7.45 -28.56 -11.41
CA ASN A 529 -7.39 -27.48 -10.41
C ASN A 529 -5.95 -27.23 -9.95
N ALA A 530 -5.24 -28.32 -9.59
CA ALA A 530 -3.85 -28.28 -9.16
C ALA A 530 -2.92 -27.76 -10.26
N LEU A 531 -3.13 -28.23 -11.50
CA LEU A 531 -2.38 -27.77 -12.67
C LEU A 531 -2.56 -26.28 -12.93
N LEU A 532 -3.82 -25.81 -12.89
CA LEU A 532 -4.09 -24.40 -13.12
C LEU A 532 -3.50 -23.54 -11.99
N LEU A 533 -3.61 -23.93 -10.72
CA LEU A 533 -2.96 -23.20 -9.63
C LEU A 533 -1.43 -23.14 -9.80
N GLU A 534 -0.79 -24.21 -10.26
CA GLU A 534 0.66 -24.27 -10.52
C GLU A 534 1.10 -23.20 -11.54
N VAL A 535 0.27 -22.94 -12.56
CA VAL A 535 0.50 -21.88 -13.55
C VAL A 535 0.20 -20.49 -12.99
N LEU A 536 -0.80 -20.36 -12.12
CA LEU A 536 -1.25 -19.08 -11.59
C LEU A 536 -0.35 -18.52 -10.48
N ALA A 537 0.23 -19.38 -9.64
CA ALA A 537 0.91 -18.99 -8.41
C ALA A 537 2.28 -18.32 -8.64
N GLY A 538 2.69 -17.46 -7.71
CA GLY A 538 4.03 -16.85 -7.67
C GLY A 538 4.04 -15.33 -7.75
N ASP A 539 5.15 -14.72 -7.36
CA ASP A 539 5.34 -13.26 -7.33
C ASP A 539 5.32 -12.66 -8.73
N ASP A 540 4.70 -11.49 -8.87
CA ASP A 540 4.71 -10.71 -10.10
C ASP A 540 5.37 -9.33 -9.97
N GLY A 541 5.75 -8.92 -8.76
CA GLY A 541 6.37 -7.62 -8.49
C GLY A 541 5.43 -6.41 -8.64
N LEU A 542 4.15 -6.63 -8.94
CA LEU A 542 3.15 -5.60 -9.22
C LEU A 542 1.99 -5.60 -8.21
N ASP A 543 1.79 -6.68 -7.44
CA ASP A 543 0.76 -6.75 -6.40
C ASP A 543 1.31 -6.67 -4.98
N SER A 544 1.04 -5.55 -4.30
CA SER A 544 1.39 -5.37 -2.87
C SER A 544 0.78 -6.38 -1.89
N ARG A 545 -0.19 -7.21 -2.30
CA ARG A 545 -0.72 -8.29 -1.47
C ARG A 545 0.30 -9.42 -1.30
N GLN A 546 1.21 -9.59 -2.26
CA GLN A 546 2.19 -10.67 -2.24
C GLN A 546 3.30 -10.34 -1.24
N ARG A 547 3.48 -11.24 -0.27
CA ARG A 547 4.51 -11.16 0.76
C ARG A 547 5.34 -12.44 0.71
N GLU A 548 6.30 -12.47 -0.21
CA GLU A 548 7.17 -13.64 -0.45
C GLU A 548 6.38 -14.95 -0.69
N PRO A 549 5.55 -15.01 -1.76
CA PRO A 549 4.73 -16.17 -2.02
C PRO A 549 5.57 -17.43 -2.23
N LYS A 550 5.20 -18.52 -1.54
CA LYS A 550 5.83 -19.83 -1.69
C LYS A 550 5.01 -20.71 -2.62
N THR A 551 5.59 -21.04 -3.77
CA THR A 551 4.97 -21.89 -4.79
C THR A 551 5.44 -23.34 -4.65
N ALA A 552 4.65 -24.28 -5.16
CA ALA A 552 5.01 -25.69 -5.27
C ALA A 552 4.46 -26.27 -6.58
N ARG A 553 4.94 -27.46 -6.96
CA ARG A 553 4.34 -28.25 -8.04
C ARG A 553 3.14 -29.02 -7.48
N TYR A 554 1.98 -28.36 -7.44
CA TYR A 554 0.79 -28.91 -6.78
C TYR A 554 0.31 -30.22 -7.40
N THR A 555 0.61 -30.44 -8.68
CA THR A 555 0.32 -31.69 -9.40
C THR A 555 1.06 -32.91 -8.82
N GLU A 556 2.22 -32.71 -8.18
CA GLU A 556 2.98 -33.80 -7.54
C GLU A 556 2.32 -34.32 -6.25
N ALA A 557 1.36 -33.58 -5.69
CA ALA A 557 0.58 -34.00 -4.52
C ALA A 557 -0.50 -35.06 -4.86
N LEU A 558 -0.86 -35.17 -6.13
CA LEU A 558 -1.88 -36.10 -6.61
C LEU A 558 -1.40 -37.55 -6.46
N GLY A 559 -2.33 -38.47 -6.23
CA GLY A 559 -2.03 -39.90 -6.09
C GLY A 559 -1.36 -40.31 -4.77
N GLN A 560 -0.98 -39.37 -3.89
CA GLN A 560 -0.33 -39.69 -2.60
C GLN A 560 -1.29 -40.28 -1.53
N GLY A 561 -2.60 -40.32 -1.82
CA GLY A 561 -3.64 -40.88 -0.95
C GLY A 561 -3.86 -40.10 0.35
N ALA A 562 -4.90 -40.49 1.12
CA ALA A 562 -5.24 -39.82 2.39
C ALA A 562 -4.68 -40.54 3.65
N ARG A 563 -3.99 -41.67 3.48
CA ARG A 563 -3.44 -42.45 4.60
C ARG A 563 -2.56 -41.58 5.49
N SER A 564 -2.78 -41.67 6.79
CA SER A 564 -2.05 -40.95 7.85
C SER A 564 -2.25 -39.44 7.90
N LEU A 565 -3.14 -38.86 7.08
CA LEU A 565 -3.56 -37.47 7.28
C LEU A 565 -4.40 -37.36 8.56
N ARG A 566 -4.18 -36.29 9.32
CA ARG A 566 -4.98 -35.90 10.48
C ARG A 566 -5.95 -34.81 10.06
N ILE A 567 -7.25 -35.09 10.08
CA ILE A 567 -8.29 -34.17 9.63
C ILE A 567 -9.17 -33.78 10.83
N GLY A 568 -9.17 -32.50 11.17
CA GLY A 568 -10.02 -31.95 12.22
C GLY A 568 -11.37 -31.51 11.66
N VAL A 569 -12.45 -32.17 12.04
CA VAL A 569 -13.81 -31.76 11.69
C VAL A 569 -14.21 -30.58 12.58
N LEU A 570 -14.37 -29.39 12.01
CA LEU A 570 -14.57 -28.17 12.78
C LEU A 570 -16.04 -28.06 13.23
N LYS A 571 -16.29 -28.26 14.53
CA LYS A 571 -17.64 -28.30 15.12
C LYS A 571 -18.47 -27.04 14.80
N GLU A 572 -17.85 -25.87 14.88
CA GLU A 572 -18.52 -24.59 14.65
C GLU A 572 -19.01 -24.38 13.20
N GLY A 573 -18.58 -25.24 12.27
CA GLY A 573 -19.03 -25.22 10.89
C GLY A 573 -20.36 -25.95 10.63
N PHE A 574 -20.90 -26.68 11.61
CA PHE A 574 -22.12 -27.49 11.49
C PHE A 574 -23.22 -26.97 12.41
N GLY A 575 -24.48 -27.31 12.12
CA GLY A 575 -25.62 -27.01 12.99
C GLY A 575 -25.84 -25.51 13.21
N ARG A 576 -25.43 -24.68 12.24
CA ARG A 576 -25.67 -23.23 12.27
C ARG A 576 -27.18 -22.97 12.15
N PRO A 577 -27.69 -21.81 12.61
CA PRO A 577 -29.12 -21.49 12.52
C PRO A 577 -29.72 -21.66 11.12
N GLU A 578 -28.92 -21.39 10.09
CA GLU A 578 -29.26 -21.50 8.67
C GLU A 578 -29.01 -22.89 8.05
N SER A 579 -28.54 -23.88 8.82
CA SER A 579 -28.10 -25.17 8.25
C SER A 579 -29.26 -26.10 7.93
N GLU A 580 -29.16 -26.75 6.77
CA GLU A 580 -30.02 -27.86 6.39
C GLU A 580 -29.41 -29.18 6.91
N PRO A 581 -30.17 -29.99 7.69
CA PRO A 581 -29.61 -31.17 8.34
C PRO A 581 -29.04 -32.24 7.40
N ASP A 582 -29.55 -32.33 6.17
CA ASP A 582 -29.06 -33.26 5.16
C ASP A 582 -27.71 -32.84 4.57
N VAL A 583 -27.44 -31.54 4.49
CA VAL A 583 -26.13 -30.99 4.08
C VAL A 583 -25.07 -31.33 5.13
N ASP A 584 -25.34 -31.02 6.39
CA ASP A 584 -24.43 -31.35 7.50
C ASP A 584 -24.15 -32.86 7.57
N ARG A 585 -25.20 -33.69 7.44
CA ARG A 585 -25.07 -35.14 7.43
C ARG A 585 -24.17 -35.62 6.29
N LYS A 586 -24.40 -35.14 5.07
CA LYS A 586 -23.63 -35.57 3.89
C LYS A 586 -22.15 -35.19 4.00
N VAL A 587 -21.83 -34.04 4.59
CA VAL A 587 -20.43 -33.64 4.83
C VAL A 587 -19.79 -34.48 5.94
N ARG A 588 -20.55 -34.91 6.95
CA ARG A 588 -20.06 -35.88 7.95
C ARG A 588 -19.80 -37.26 7.34
N GLU A 589 -20.67 -37.72 6.45
CA GLU A 589 -20.43 -38.96 5.67
C GLU A 589 -19.14 -38.84 4.82
N ALA A 590 -18.85 -37.66 4.26
CA ALA A 590 -17.58 -37.41 3.57
C ALA A 590 -16.36 -37.45 4.53
N ALA A 591 -16.51 -36.96 5.77
CA ALA A 591 -15.49 -37.11 6.80
C ALA A 591 -15.26 -38.58 7.19
N ASP A 592 -16.33 -39.38 7.28
CA ASP A 592 -16.25 -40.82 7.52
C ASP A 592 -15.52 -41.53 6.36
N ARG A 593 -15.77 -41.11 5.11
CA ARG A 593 -15.07 -41.64 3.93
C ARG A 593 -13.56 -41.43 4.00
N PHE A 594 -13.09 -40.32 4.58
CA PHE A 594 -11.66 -40.15 4.82
C PHE A 594 -11.08 -41.17 5.80
N ARG A 595 -11.86 -41.63 6.79
CA ARG A 595 -11.44 -42.72 7.69
C ARG A 595 -11.25 -44.02 6.91
N ASP A 596 -12.16 -44.35 5.99
CA ASP A 596 -12.02 -45.52 5.10
C ASP A 596 -10.76 -45.43 4.23
N LEU A 597 -10.39 -44.22 3.81
CA LEU A 597 -9.17 -43.94 3.04
C LEU A 597 -7.90 -43.93 3.90
N GLY A 598 -8.01 -44.19 5.21
CA GLY A 598 -6.89 -44.35 6.15
C GLY A 598 -6.43 -43.06 6.82
N ALA A 599 -7.22 -41.98 6.76
CA ALA A 599 -6.98 -40.77 7.54
C ALA A 599 -7.47 -40.95 8.99
N SER A 600 -6.86 -40.21 9.93
CA SER A 600 -7.41 -39.98 11.26
C SER A 600 -8.35 -38.78 11.20
N VAL A 601 -9.58 -38.93 11.68
CA VAL A 601 -10.61 -37.89 11.60
C VAL A 601 -11.29 -37.73 12.97
N GLU A 602 -11.15 -36.55 13.56
CA GLU A 602 -11.73 -36.23 14.88
C GLU A 602 -12.45 -34.88 14.88
N ASP A 603 -13.49 -34.74 15.70
CA ASP A 603 -14.18 -33.45 15.87
C ASP A 603 -13.36 -32.52 16.77
N ILE A 604 -13.01 -31.35 16.26
CA ILE A 604 -12.29 -30.31 16.99
C ILE A 604 -13.14 -29.06 17.19
N SER A 605 -12.72 -28.17 18.09
CA SER A 605 -13.39 -26.89 18.33
C SER A 605 -12.41 -25.74 18.15
N VAL A 606 -12.80 -24.76 17.34
CA VAL A 606 -12.15 -23.45 17.23
C VAL A 606 -13.24 -22.39 17.36
N PRO A 607 -13.62 -21.99 18.59
CA PRO A 607 -14.72 -21.05 18.83
C PRO A 607 -14.52 -19.69 18.13
N GLU A 608 -13.26 -19.29 17.91
CA GLU A 608 -12.92 -18.09 17.15
C GLU A 608 -13.43 -18.10 15.71
N HIS A 609 -13.86 -19.24 15.16
CA HIS A 609 -14.49 -19.30 13.84
C HIS A 609 -15.76 -18.44 13.74
N LEU A 610 -16.55 -18.38 14.81
CA LEU A 610 -17.74 -17.53 14.87
C LEU A 610 -17.35 -16.04 14.91
N LEU A 611 -16.32 -15.71 15.69
CA LEU A 611 -15.78 -14.34 15.77
C LEU A 611 -15.16 -13.88 14.44
N ALA A 612 -14.53 -14.79 13.69
CA ALA A 612 -13.91 -14.48 12.42
C ALA A 612 -14.92 -13.95 11.39
N LEU A 613 -16.17 -14.41 11.44
CA LEU A 613 -17.25 -13.89 10.59
C LEU A 613 -17.58 -12.43 10.92
N ASP A 614 -17.66 -12.07 12.21
CA ASP A 614 -17.87 -10.68 12.64
C ASP A 614 -16.70 -9.78 12.21
N CYS A 615 -15.47 -10.30 12.35
CA CYS A 615 -14.27 -9.58 11.92
C CYS A 615 -14.27 -9.36 10.41
N TRP A 616 -14.56 -10.41 9.63
CA TRP A 616 -14.69 -10.32 8.19
C TRP A 616 -15.74 -9.29 7.79
N THR A 617 -16.89 -9.26 8.47
CA THR A 617 -17.97 -8.31 8.16
C THR A 617 -17.50 -6.88 8.26
N ALA A 618 -16.87 -6.49 9.37
CA ALA A 618 -16.34 -5.12 9.53
C ALA A 618 -15.23 -4.79 8.52
N ILE A 619 -14.32 -5.74 8.25
CA ILE A 619 -13.25 -5.57 7.24
C ILE A 619 -13.87 -5.34 5.86
N ALA A 620 -14.79 -6.20 5.45
CA ALA A 620 -15.43 -6.16 4.15
C ALA A 620 -16.24 -4.87 3.97
N VAL A 621 -17.13 -4.51 4.89
CA VAL A 621 -18.06 -3.38 4.67
C VAL A 621 -17.42 -2.00 4.80
N GLU A 622 -16.53 -1.80 5.76
CA GLU A 622 -15.81 -0.52 5.86
C GLU A 622 -14.73 -0.44 4.76
N GLY A 623 -14.06 -1.55 4.46
CA GLY A 623 -13.01 -1.62 3.44
C GLY A 623 -13.52 -1.50 2.01
N LEU A 624 -14.66 -2.12 1.65
CA LEU A 624 -15.28 -1.90 0.34
C LEU A 624 -15.74 -0.46 0.16
N GLN A 625 -16.28 0.16 1.23
CA GLN A 625 -16.73 1.54 1.14
C GLN A 625 -15.55 2.48 0.87
N ASP A 626 -14.40 2.19 1.47
CA ASP A 626 -13.16 2.94 1.24
C ASP A 626 -12.51 2.70 -0.10
N GLN A 627 -12.17 1.44 -0.36
CA GLN A 627 -11.34 1.08 -1.48
C GLN A 627 -12.19 0.98 -2.74
N MET A 628 -13.26 0.19 -2.72
CA MET A 628 -14.06 -0.07 -3.91
C MET A 628 -14.90 1.13 -4.31
N MET A 629 -15.61 1.75 -3.37
CA MET A 629 -16.54 2.85 -3.69
C MET A 629 -15.83 4.20 -3.72
N HIS A 630 -15.32 4.69 -2.58
CA HIS A 630 -14.68 6.01 -2.53
C HIS A 630 -13.37 6.06 -3.32
N GLY A 631 -12.59 4.97 -3.29
CA GLY A 631 -11.34 4.79 -4.01
C GLY A 631 -11.47 4.29 -5.44
N ASN A 632 -12.69 4.18 -5.98
CA ASN A 632 -12.98 3.76 -7.36
C ASN A 632 -12.24 2.46 -7.74
N ALA A 633 -12.47 1.40 -6.97
CA ALA A 633 -11.78 0.12 -7.00
C ALA A 633 -10.31 0.18 -6.53
N ALA A 634 -9.47 0.98 -7.17
CA ALA A 634 -8.02 0.92 -6.94
C ALA A 634 -7.60 1.27 -5.51
N GLY A 635 -8.33 2.20 -4.87
CA GLY A 635 -7.94 2.76 -3.57
C GLY A 635 -6.63 3.53 -3.65
N THR A 636 -5.94 3.68 -2.52
CA THR A 636 -4.65 4.39 -2.42
C THR A 636 -3.74 3.71 -1.39
N ASN A 637 -2.56 4.28 -1.12
CA ASN A 637 -1.65 3.87 -0.04
C ASN A 637 -1.00 2.49 -0.20
N CYS A 638 -0.73 2.09 -1.43
CA CYS A 638 0.04 0.89 -1.75
C CYS A 638 0.97 1.12 -2.95
N ARG A 639 1.94 0.22 -3.12
CA ARG A 639 2.71 0.10 -4.36
C ARG A 639 2.04 -0.91 -5.29
N GLY A 640 2.31 -0.82 -6.59
CA GLY A 640 1.85 -1.80 -7.57
C GLY A 640 1.32 -1.18 -8.85
N LEU A 641 0.72 -2.02 -9.70
CA LEU A 641 0.04 -1.57 -10.91
C LEU A 641 -1.33 -0.94 -10.58
N PHE A 642 -1.57 0.24 -11.13
CA PHE A 642 -2.86 0.93 -11.12
C PHE A 642 -3.32 1.13 -12.57
N LEU A 643 -4.64 1.13 -12.79
CA LEU A 643 -5.24 1.39 -14.10
C LEU A 643 -6.07 2.67 -14.03
N PRO A 644 -5.50 3.84 -14.42
CA PRO A 644 -6.23 5.10 -14.43
C PRO A 644 -7.55 5.04 -15.23
N SER A 645 -7.54 4.35 -16.38
CA SER A 645 -8.74 4.15 -17.22
C SER A 645 -9.89 3.46 -16.45
N MET A 646 -9.58 2.45 -15.64
CA MET A 646 -10.55 1.78 -14.78
C MET A 646 -11.07 2.69 -13.68
N ILE A 647 -10.18 3.47 -13.05
CA ILE A 647 -10.53 4.42 -11.98
C ILE A 647 -11.52 5.46 -12.52
N ASP A 648 -11.24 6.01 -13.70
CA ASP A 648 -12.08 7.02 -14.35
C ASP A 648 -13.44 6.45 -14.76
N HIS A 649 -13.46 5.24 -15.34
CA HIS A 649 -14.72 4.58 -15.71
C HIS A 649 -15.55 4.24 -14.48
N MET A 650 -14.93 3.71 -13.42
CA MET A 650 -15.59 3.38 -12.17
C MET A 650 -16.18 4.63 -11.50
N ALA A 651 -15.52 5.79 -11.57
CA ALA A 651 -15.94 7.03 -10.90
C ALA A 651 -17.38 7.48 -11.26
N GLN A 652 -17.90 7.02 -12.39
CA GLN A 652 -19.28 7.28 -12.85
C GLN A 652 -20.36 6.73 -11.90
N TRP A 653 -20.03 5.82 -10.98
CA TRP A 653 -20.99 5.28 -10.01
C TRP A 653 -21.69 6.37 -9.21
N ARG A 654 -21.02 7.50 -8.92
CA ARG A 654 -21.55 8.58 -8.08
C ARG A 654 -22.81 9.23 -8.66
N THR A 655 -22.92 9.29 -9.99
CA THR A 655 -24.09 9.86 -10.68
C THR A 655 -25.10 8.80 -11.12
N ARG A 656 -24.80 7.52 -10.88
CA ARG A 656 -25.59 6.35 -11.33
C ARG A 656 -25.87 5.37 -10.18
N ALA A 657 -25.79 5.84 -8.93
CA ALA A 657 -25.87 4.99 -7.73
C ALA A 657 -27.20 4.24 -7.60
N ASP A 658 -28.27 4.75 -8.23
CA ASP A 658 -29.58 4.09 -8.27
C ASP A 658 -29.56 2.75 -9.02
N GLU A 659 -28.60 2.55 -9.93
CA GLU A 659 -28.43 1.30 -10.70
C GLU A 659 -27.72 0.19 -9.90
N LEU A 660 -27.17 0.51 -8.72
CA LEU A 660 -26.47 -0.46 -7.88
C LEU A 660 -27.45 -1.46 -7.24
N SER A 661 -26.99 -2.70 -7.04
CA SER A 661 -27.80 -3.75 -6.43
C SER A 661 -28.19 -3.41 -4.98
N HIS A 662 -29.31 -3.97 -4.51
CA HIS A 662 -29.73 -3.79 -3.12
C HIS A 662 -28.72 -4.36 -2.11
N SER A 663 -28.01 -5.44 -2.47
CA SER A 663 -26.96 -6.04 -1.64
C SER A 663 -25.75 -5.11 -1.50
N LEU A 664 -25.34 -4.42 -2.57
CA LEU A 664 -24.27 -3.43 -2.48
C LEU A 664 -24.72 -2.19 -1.70
N LYS A 665 -25.94 -1.68 -1.95
CA LYS A 665 -26.46 -0.49 -1.25
C LYS A 665 -26.50 -0.67 0.26
N VAL A 666 -26.93 -1.83 0.77
CA VAL A 666 -26.93 -2.07 2.23
C VAL A 666 -25.51 -2.09 2.80
N CYS A 667 -24.54 -2.67 2.09
CA CYS A 667 -23.14 -2.64 2.46
C CYS A 667 -22.57 -1.21 2.47
N MET A 668 -22.92 -0.38 1.48
CA MET A 668 -22.52 1.02 1.41
C MET A 668 -23.08 1.83 2.58
N PHE A 669 -24.37 1.68 2.91
CA PHE A 669 -24.96 2.37 4.05
C PHE A 669 -24.27 1.98 5.37
N LEU A 670 -23.99 0.69 5.55
CA LEU A 670 -23.33 0.20 6.75
C LEU A 670 -21.89 0.70 6.85
N GLY A 671 -21.12 0.56 5.78
CA GLY A 671 -19.74 1.02 5.70
C GLY A 671 -19.63 2.52 5.93
N GLU A 672 -20.45 3.33 5.25
CA GLU A 672 -20.44 4.80 5.41
C GLU A 672 -20.82 5.22 6.83
N HIS A 673 -21.83 4.57 7.42
CA HIS A 673 -22.23 4.83 8.80
C HIS A 673 -21.09 4.57 9.78
N PHE A 674 -20.46 3.40 9.70
CA PHE A 674 -19.38 3.05 10.62
C PHE A 674 -18.15 3.93 10.44
N ARG A 675 -17.80 4.27 9.21
CA ARG A 675 -16.71 5.20 8.91
C ARG A 675 -16.96 6.60 9.46
N ARG A 676 -18.14 7.19 9.24
CA ARG A 676 -18.43 8.55 9.71
C ARG A 676 -18.61 8.64 11.22
N GLN A 677 -19.36 7.71 11.80
CA GLN A 677 -19.73 7.78 13.23
C GLN A 677 -18.62 7.23 14.14
N TYR A 678 -17.92 6.19 13.69
CA TYR A 678 -16.94 5.47 14.50
C TYR A 678 -15.51 5.53 13.93
N ARG A 679 -15.28 6.30 12.87
CA ARG A 679 -13.96 6.74 12.39
C ARG A 679 -13.00 5.58 12.11
N GLY A 680 -13.50 4.48 11.54
CA GLY A 680 -12.70 3.30 11.21
C GLY A 680 -12.24 2.47 12.41
N ARG A 681 -12.72 2.77 13.63
CA ARG A 681 -12.34 2.04 14.86
C ARG A 681 -12.63 0.55 14.76
N PHE A 682 -13.77 0.18 14.17
CA PHE A 682 -14.20 -1.22 14.11
C PHE A 682 -13.44 -2.00 13.04
N TYR A 683 -13.17 -1.41 11.87
CA TYR A 683 -12.22 -1.96 10.90
C TYR A 683 -10.87 -2.28 11.56
N GLY A 684 -10.28 -1.32 12.28
CA GLY A 684 -9.00 -1.53 12.98
C GLY A 684 -9.08 -2.61 14.08
N LYS A 685 -10.19 -2.66 14.82
CA LYS A 685 -10.43 -3.72 15.83
C LYS A 685 -10.60 -5.09 15.19
N ALA A 686 -11.31 -5.16 14.06
CA ALA A 686 -11.55 -6.38 13.32
C ALA A 686 -10.25 -6.96 12.75
N GLN A 687 -9.37 -6.12 12.19
CA GLN A 687 -8.03 -6.55 11.77
C GLN A 687 -7.23 -7.16 12.94
N ASN A 688 -7.30 -6.54 14.12
CA ASN A 688 -6.63 -7.06 15.33
C ASN A 688 -7.22 -8.38 15.84
N LEU A 689 -8.54 -8.54 15.78
CA LEU A 689 -9.22 -9.77 16.21
C LEU A 689 -9.11 -10.89 15.18
N MET A 690 -9.04 -10.58 13.89
CA MET A 690 -8.78 -11.56 12.84
C MET A 690 -7.41 -12.23 13.04
N ARG A 691 -6.40 -11.49 13.51
CA ARG A 691 -5.10 -12.09 13.91
C ARG A 691 -5.26 -13.13 15.02
N LYS A 692 -6.14 -12.89 16.00
CA LYS A 692 -6.45 -13.87 17.05
C LYS A 692 -7.12 -15.10 16.48
N ALA A 693 -8.10 -14.95 15.59
CA ALA A 693 -8.76 -16.08 14.93
C ALA A 693 -7.78 -16.90 14.08
N ASN A 694 -6.93 -16.24 13.28
CA ASN A 694 -5.88 -16.90 12.51
C ASN A 694 -4.88 -17.66 13.38
N ALA A 695 -4.50 -17.11 14.54
CA ALA A 695 -3.66 -17.84 15.50
C ALA A 695 -4.36 -19.06 16.10
N ALA A 696 -5.69 -19.04 16.26
CA ALA A 696 -6.45 -20.20 16.72
C ALA A 696 -6.53 -21.30 15.66
N TYR A 697 -6.75 -20.94 14.40
CA TYR A 697 -6.64 -21.89 13.28
C TYR A 697 -5.24 -22.48 13.15
N ALA A 698 -4.20 -21.65 13.27
CA ALA A 698 -2.81 -22.12 13.20
C ALA A 698 -2.53 -23.20 14.26
N ARG A 699 -2.96 -22.99 15.52
CA ARG A 699 -2.83 -24.02 16.58
C ARG A 699 -3.58 -25.30 16.24
N ALA A 700 -4.78 -25.21 15.66
CA ALA A 700 -5.51 -26.39 15.23
C ALA A 700 -4.76 -27.16 14.11
N LEU A 701 -4.16 -26.42 13.18
CA LEU A 701 -3.36 -26.92 12.04
C LEU A 701 -1.92 -27.34 12.41
N GLU A 702 -1.47 -27.11 13.64
CA GLU A 702 -0.28 -27.78 14.20
C GLU A 702 -0.61 -29.23 14.57
N ALA A 703 -1.80 -29.45 15.14
CA ALA A 703 -2.29 -30.77 15.56
C ALA A 703 -2.95 -31.57 14.43
N HIS A 704 -3.37 -30.91 13.35
CA HIS A 704 -4.07 -31.50 12.21
C HIS A 704 -3.46 -31.03 10.90
N ASP A 705 -3.46 -31.87 9.89
CA ASP A 705 -2.94 -31.48 8.57
C ASP A 705 -3.97 -30.68 7.78
N LEU A 706 -5.27 -30.91 8.05
CA LEU A 706 -6.39 -30.20 7.43
C LEU A 706 -7.55 -29.99 8.42
N LEU A 707 -8.34 -28.94 8.16
CA LEU A 707 -9.68 -28.79 8.73
C LEU A 707 -10.74 -29.17 7.70
N LEU A 708 -11.86 -29.74 8.16
CA LEU A 708 -13.00 -30.14 7.35
C LEU A 708 -14.31 -29.59 7.92
N LEU A 709 -15.14 -29.01 7.07
CA LEU A 709 -16.48 -28.51 7.40
C LEU A 709 -17.34 -28.38 6.13
N PRO A 710 -18.67 -28.14 6.22
CA PRO A 710 -19.48 -27.85 5.05
C PRO A 710 -19.01 -26.57 4.39
N THR A 711 -18.88 -26.57 3.05
CA THR A 711 -18.62 -25.32 2.32
C THR A 711 -19.77 -24.36 2.52
N LEU A 712 -21.01 -24.86 2.36
CA LEU A 712 -22.25 -24.13 2.57
C LEU A 712 -23.09 -24.84 3.62
N PRO A 713 -23.88 -24.10 4.43
CA PRO A 713 -24.78 -24.69 5.40
C PRO A 713 -26.05 -25.28 4.76
N MET A 714 -26.33 -24.95 3.50
CA MET A 714 -27.57 -25.29 2.80
C MET A 714 -27.30 -25.58 1.32
N LYS A 715 -28.24 -26.26 0.66
CA LYS A 715 -28.27 -26.44 -0.79
C LYS A 715 -28.48 -25.09 -1.51
N ALA A 716 -28.23 -25.07 -2.82
CA ALA A 716 -28.58 -23.93 -3.65
C ALA A 716 -30.06 -23.54 -3.47
N GLN A 717 -30.32 -22.25 -3.31
CA GLN A 717 -31.65 -21.73 -3.07
C GLN A 717 -32.28 -21.20 -4.37
N GLU A 718 -33.60 -21.05 -4.38
CA GLU A 718 -34.34 -20.48 -5.53
C GLU A 718 -33.88 -19.04 -5.82
N ILE A 719 -33.82 -18.71 -7.10
CA ILE A 719 -33.60 -17.33 -7.55
C ILE A 719 -34.79 -16.50 -7.06
N PRO A 720 -34.55 -15.40 -6.32
CA PRO A 720 -35.65 -14.58 -5.84
C PRO A 720 -36.43 -13.98 -7.01
N PRO A 721 -37.77 -13.89 -6.91
CA PRO A 721 -38.59 -13.21 -7.92
C PRO A 721 -38.13 -11.76 -8.12
N PRO A 722 -38.27 -11.18 -9.34
CA PRO A 722 -37.86 -9.79 -9.61
C PRO A 722 -38.54 -8.75 -8.70
N ASP A 723 -39.74 -9.03 -8.21
CA ASP A 723 -40.56 -8.19 -7.33
C ASP A 723 -40.45 -8.57 -5.84
N CYS A 724 -39.46 -9.39 -5.47
CA CYS A 724 -39.27 -9.80 -4.09
C CYS A 724 -38.98 -8.61 -3.15
N SER A 725 -39.21 -8.79 -1.86
CA SER A 725 -38.83 -7.78 -0.87
C SER A 725 -37.31 -7.58 -0.83
N ILE A 726 -36.88 -6.36 -0.50
CA ILE A 726 -35.45 -6.04 -0.28
C ILE A 726 -34.83 -6.99 0.76
N ALA A 727 -35.61 -7.38 1.79
CA ALA A 727 -35.16 -8.32 2.81
C ALA A 727 -34.83 -9.70 2.21
N LEU A 728 -35.71 -10.26 1.37
CA LEU A 728 -35.43 -11.54 0.70
C LEU A 728 -34.25 -11.41 -0.27
N TYR A 729 -34.19 -10.33 -1.04
CA TYR A 729 -33.08 -10.07 -1.96
C TYR A 729 -31.72 -10.08 -1.24
N ILE A 730 -31.62 -9.37 -0.12
CA ILE A 730 -30.40 -9.26 0.68
C ILE A 730 -30.09 -10.57 1.39
N GLN A 731 -31.11 -11.25 1.93
CA GLN A 731 -30.95 -12.57 2.55
C GLN A 731 -30.29 -13.54 1.57
N ARG A 732 -30.82 -13.68 0.34
CA ARG A 732 -30.23 -14.54 -0.70
C ARG A 732 -28.79 -14.17 -1.07
N ALA A 733 -28.39 -12.92 -0.84
CA ALA A 733 -27.04 -12.46 -1.15
C ALA A 733 -26.00 -12.82 -0.07
N PHE A 734 -26.40 -13.12 1.18
CA PHE A 734 -25.44 -13.28 2.29
C PHE A 734 -25.71 -14.48 3.22
N GLU A 735 -26.82 -15.22 3.06
CA GLU A 735 -27.21 -16.30 3.98
C GLU A 735 -26.27 -17.52 4.04
N ASN A 736 -25.31 -17.63 3.13
CA ASN A 736 -24.49 -18.82 2.96
C ASN A 736 -22.96 -18.57 3.13
N ILE A 737 -22.55 -17.41 3.64
CA ILE A 737 -21.12 -17.04 3.77
C ILE A 737 -20.48 -17.50 5.09
N GLY A 738 -21.28 -18.02 6.02
CA GLY A 738 -20.89 -18.19 7.43
C GLY A 738 -19.65 -19.06 7.66
N ASN A 739 -19.43 -20.07 6.81
CA ASN A 739 -18.26 -20.94 6.87
C ASN A 739 -17.13 -20.47 5.96
N THR A 740 -17.42 -19.82 4.84
CA THR A 740 -16.42 -19.47 3.83
C THR A 740 -15.65 -18.18 4.17
N ALA A 741 -16.36 -17.13 4.59
CA ALA A 741 -15.81 -15.80 4.83
C ALA A 741 -14.70 -15.77 5.90
N PRO A 742 -14.79 -16.52 7.01
CA PRO A 742 -13.70 -16.61 8.00
C PRO A 742 -12.31 -16.92 7.41
N PHE A 743 -12.23 -17.76 6.39
CA PHE A 743 -10.95 -18.19 5.81
C PHE A 743 -10.37 -17.20 4.80
N ASN A 744 -11.09 -16.13 4.44
CA ASN A 744 -10.53 -15.01 3.70
C ASN A 744 -9.52 -14.21 4.53
N GLY A 745 -9.39 -14.49 5.83
CA GLY A 745 -8.31 -13.99 6.69
C GLY A 745 -6.91 -14.52 6.33
N GLY A 746 -6.77 -15.42 5.35
CA GLY A 746 -5.49 -15.74 4.71
C GLY A 746 -5.23 -17.20 4.38
N LEU A 747 -5.99 -18.15 4.93
CA LEU A 747 -5.72 -19.59 4.81
C LEU A 747 -6.22 -20.19 3.50
N PRO A 748 -5.51 -21.14 2.88
CA PRO A 748 -6.00 -21.83 1.69
C PRO A 748 -7.20 -22.72 2.03
N ALA A 749 -8.23 -22.65 1.19
CA ALA A 749 -9.47 -23.42 1.38
C ALA A 749 -10.05 -23.85 0.02
N MET A 750 -10.41 -25.12 -0.10
CA MET A 750 -10.94 -25.70 -1.32
C MET A 750 -12.34 -26.29 -1.10
N ASN A 751 -13.27 -25.99 -2.01
CA ASN A 751 -14.50 -26.75 -2.13
C ASN A 751 -14.25 -28.06 -2.90
N VAL A 752 -14.73 -29.16 -2.33
CA VAL A 752 -14.76 -30.49 -2.93
C VAL A 752 -16.22 -30.98 -2.93
N PRO A 753 -16.84 -31.25 -4.09
CA PRO A 753 -18.17 -31.86 -4.15
C PRO A 753 -18.16 -33.21 -3.42
N CYS A 754 -19.16 -33.44 -2.55
CA CYS A 754 -19.19 -34.62 -1.68
C CYS A 754 -20.56 -35.30 -1.60
N GLY A 755 -21.54 -34.85 -2.37
CA GLY A 755 -22.87 -35.47 -2.39
C GLY A 755 -23.89 -34.70 -3.21
N MET A 756 -25.07 -35.30 -3.34
CA MET A 756 -26.27 -34.67 -3.88
C MET A 756 -27.40 -34.76 -2.86
N SER A 757 -28.27 -33.76 -2.85
CA SER A 757 -29.57 -33.84 -2.20
C SER A 757 -30.60 -33.02 -2.96
N GLU A 758 -31.79 -33.58 -3.16
CA GLU A 758 -32.89 -32.95 -3.91
C GLU A 758 -32.50 -32.44 -5.31
N GLY A 759 -31.59 -33.17 -5.97
CA GLY A 759 -31.07 -32.81 -7.29
C GLY A 759 -30.06 -31.66 -7.29
N LEU A 760 -29.56 -31.24 -6.12
CA LEU A 760 -28.59 -30.17 -5.97
C LEU A 760 -27.28 -30.70 -5.34
N PRO A 761 -26.11 -30.21 -5.79
CA PRO A 761 -24.83 -30.60 -5.21
C PRO A 761 -24.61 -30.09 -3.78
N ILE A 762 -23.82 -30.84 -3.02
CA ILE A 762 -23.31 -30.50 -1.68
C ILE A 762 -21.79 -30.53 -1.73
N GLY A 763 -21.15 -29.53 -1.11
CA GLY A 763 -19.70 -29.41 -1.04
C GLY A 763 -19.16 -29.47 0.39
N MET A 764 -18.08 -30.21 0.58
CA MET A 764 -17.22 -30.10 1.76
C MET A 764 -16.08 -29.13 1.49
N MET A 765 -15.64 -28.42 2.52
CA MET A 765 -14.49 -27.53 2.46
C MET A 765 -13.31 -28.15 3.19
N LEU A 766 -12.17 -28.23 2.52
CA LEU A 766 -10.88 -28.61 3.09
C LEU A 766 -10.03 -27.35 3.26
N VAL A 767 -9.51 -27.11 4.47
CA VAL A 767 -8.70 -25.93 4.80
C VAL A 767 -7.34 -26.39 5.30
N GLY A 768 -6.27 -25.80 4.75
CA GLY A 768 -4.89 -26.09 5.16
C GLY A 768 -4.22 -24.91 5.87
N GLY A 769 -3.00 -25.13 6.36
CA GLY A 769 -2.14 -24.04 6.83
C GLY A 769 -1.64 -23.16 5.67
N PRO A 770 -1.02 -22.00 5.98
CA PRO A 770 -0.42 -21.14 4.97
C PRO A 770 0.54 -21.91 4.06
N HIS A 771 0.39 -21.77 2.75
CA HIS A 771 1.18 -22.45 1.72
C HIS A 771 1.10 -24.00 1.74
N GLN A 772 0.03 -24.57 2.29
CA GLN A 772 -0.21 -26.02 2.32
C GLN A 772 -1.26 -26.49 1.30
N GLU A 773 -1.40 -25.81 0.16
CA GLU A 773 -2.31 -26.20 -0.92
C GLU A 773 -2.05 -27.63 -1.40
N SER A 774 -0.79 -28.09 -1.42
CA SER A 774 -0.44 -29.47 -1.76
C SER A 774 -1.12 -30.51 -0.85
N THR A 775 -1.23 -30.24 0.46
CA THR A 775 -1.93 -31.15 1.39
C THR A 775 -3.42 -31.20 1.09
N ILE A 776 -4.02 -30.06 0.74
CA ILE A 776 -5.41 -29.99 0.32
C ILE A 776 -5.62 -30.80 -0.96
N TYR A 777 -4.78 -30.64 -1.98
CA TYR A 777 -4.88 -31.39 -3.23
C TYR A 777 -4.67 -32.89 -3.05
N ARG A 778 -3.73 -33.29 -2.18
CA ARG A 778 -3.54 -34.70 -1.80
C ARG A 778 -4.83 -35.32 -1.26
N ALA A 779 -5.48 -34.65 -0.32
CA ALA A 779 -6.73 -35.12 0.28
C ALA A 779 -7.91 -35.07 -0.70
N ALA A 780 -8.07 -33.96 -1.42
CA ALA A 780 -9.14 -33.78 -2.41
C ALA A 780 -9.07 -34.84 -3.51
N HIS A 781 -7.88 -35.11 -4.03
CA HIS A 781 -7.67 -36.14 -5.05
C HIS A 781 -7.95 -37.54 -4.49
N ALA A 782 -7.53 -37.85 -3.26
CA ALA A 782 -7.85 -39.12 -2.64
C ALA A 782 -9.37 -39.33 -2.48
N PHE A 783 -10.11 -38.27 -2.15
CA PHE A 783 -11.57 -38.30 -2.05
C PHE A 783 -12.23 -38.48 -3.43
N GLU A 784 -11.81 -37.70 -4.43
CA GLU A 784 -12.28 -37.80 -5.83
C GLU A 784 -12.09 -39.21 -6.39
N GLN A 785 -10.94 -39.85 -6.12
CA GLN A 785 -10.66 -41.22 -6.58
C GLN A 785 -11.42 -42.29 -5.79
N SER A 786 -12.11 -41.93 -4.70
CA SER A 786 -12.85 -42.88 -3.87
C SER A 786 -14.23 -43.25 -4.43
N GLY A 787 -14.71 -42.54 -5.47
CA GLY A 787 -15.96 -42.83 -6.18
C GLY A 787 -16.59 -41.59 -6.83
N ASP A 788 -17.75 -41.75 -7.47
CA ASP A 788 -18.54 -40.61 -7.97
C ASP A 788 -19.33 -39.98 -6.81
N TRP A 789 -18.93 -38.78 -6.40
CA TRP A 789 -19.56 -38.01 -5.33
C TRP A 789 -21.06 -37.78 -5.55
N ARG A 790 -21.57 -37.86 -6.78
CA ARG A 790 -23.01 -37.73 -7.07
C ARG A 790 -23.85 -38.89 -6.52
N THR A 791 -23.19 -40.01 -6.26
CA THR A 791 -23.80 -41.25 -5.77
C THR A 791 -23.37 -41.61 -4.33
N MET A 792 -22.52 -40.78 -3.72
CA MET A 792 -22.05 -40.92 -2.33
C MET A 792 -23.08 -40.46 -1.31
#